data_AF-A0A6N2UZC7-F1
#
_entry.id   AF-A0A6N2UZC7-F1
#
_cell.length_a   1.000
_cell.length_b   1.000
_cell.length_c   1.000
_cell.angle_alpha   90.00
_cell.angle_beta   90.00
_cell.angle_gamma   90.00
#
_symmetry.space_group_name_H-M   'P 1'
#
loop_
_entity.id
_entity.type
_entity.pdbx_description
1 polymer ?
#
loop_
_entity_poly.entity_id
_entity_poly.type
_entity_poly.pdbx_seq_one_letter_code
_entity_poly.pdbx_strand_id
1 'polypeptide(L)'
;MYIMKQLLLLILLALTAMPADAQEYPKVILPGDYPDPSIMREGEDYYMTHSPFFYAPGFLIWHSKDLVNWEPVCRACPEYEGSAMAPDLLKYKDKYYIYYPTSKGENYVIYADNIRGPWSNPVKLDVRGIDPGHVVGEDGHRYLFTNNGWVAPLSDDGLKITGENKKVYDGWVYPKNWETEGDDMYLESPKLLFKDGYYYMTSAEGGTAGPATSHMCVMARSKSILGPWENSPYNPVVHTYSATDNWWSKGHGTLIDDVNGNWWMVYHAYAKGYHTLGRQTLIEPMEYSPDGWFRPTRTAASLPADPNIKHGLNLNDDFTETSLGMQWTFWKEYAPGQLSFKNNTLRMNAKGSSPADGRLLLITPEDKCYETQVDVQVGKGNKAGLVLFYNEKAFAGVVSDGKNFTVYRNAEQTETIPNTIGRNFKVKLLNQGNKVKMMVSKDGNAWTVLAEDVDVSDMHHNKYKGFFALRAGLLSCGKGDAGFSQFRYRNAVPQEKDMSAYLMVFHKDETHGLYMAVSHDGYTFTALNDGEPVIAGDTIAYQRGIRDPHIYRGPDGAFYLAMTDLHVFAQRDGYRTTQWERDGKYGWGNNRGLVLMKSWDLINWKRTNIRFDKMSAGMSEIGCAWAPEVTYDAQKGKLMIYFTMRFRNEANKLYYVYVNDEFDTIETLPQILFEYPNEKTSAIDGDITKVGDKYHLFYVAHDGPAGIKHAVSDRTNGNYEFDPRWYDFEPKACEAPNVWKRIGEDKWVLMYDVYSVTPHNFAFIETFDFVNFKNLGRFNEGVMKTTNFTAPKHGAVIHLTMEEAERLESYWQKNKRKYVSTASIRKNPILPGFYADPEVMYSEKTGRYYIYPTTDGIPNWGSTAFKAFSSDDLVNWKEEGVILDLKDVSWAKKNAWAPCIIEKKQADGNYKYYYYYTAEQQIGVAVADSPTGPFIDSGKPLIDKVRPGGMSKGQNIDPDVFTDPASGKTYLYWGNYYMAVCELNEDMVSIKPNTTKILIDNDAYYSEAAHVFYRNGYYYFTWSKNDTRSPEYQVRYVRAKSPVGPIDASKSEVILCKKPEQGIFGTGHHSVLPLPNKNEWRIVYHRFKFPDAVTMGRNAGFHREVCIDKLEFDENDSIIKIVPTL
;
A
#
# COMPACT_ATOMS: atom_id res chain seq x y z
N MET A 1 -49.81 -26.28 32.84
CA MET A 1 -48.43 -26.65 32.47
C MET A 1 -48.03 -26.22 31.05
N TYR A 2 -48.95 -26.23 30.06
CA TYR A 2 -48.66 -25.76 28.69
C TYR A 2 -48.59 -24.22 28.56
N ILE A 3 -49.47 -23.50 29.26
CA ILE A 3 -49.50 -22.02 29.28
C ILE A 3 -48.27 -21.42 29.98
N MET A 4 -47.73 -22.10 31.00
CA MET A 4 -46.52 -21.66 31.72
C MET A 4 -45.24 -21.82 30.88
N LYS A 5 -45.21 -22.78 29.94
CA LYS A 5 -44.11 -22.94 28.98
C LYS A 5 -44.14 -21.88 27.88
N GLN A 6 -45.32 -21.45 27.42
CA GLN A 6 -45.42 -20.35 26.45
C GLN A 6 -45.11 -18.98 27.06
N LEU A 7 -45.48 -18.74 28.33
CA LEU A 7 -45.13 -17.48 29.00
C LEU A 7 -43.63 -17.40 29.33
N LEU A 8 -42.97 -18.51 29.71
CA LEU A 8 -41.51 -18.55 29.87
C LEU A 8 -40.78 -18.41 28.53
N LEU A 9 -41.32 -18.94 27.43
CA LEU A 9 -40.73 -18.77 26.09
C LEU A 9 -40.87 -17.32 25.60
N LEU A 10 -42.00 -16.66 25.87
CA LEU A 10 -42.21 -15.23 25.54
C LEU A 10 -41.37 -14.29 26.41
N ILE A 11 -41.12 -14.61 27.68
CA ILE A 11 -40.22 -13.84 28.55
C ILE A 11 -38.75 -14.11 28.18
N LEU A 12 -38.38 -15.33 27.74
CA LEU A 12 -37.04 -15.59 27.18
C LEU A 12 -36.82 -14.91 25.82
N LEU A 13 -37.83 -14.84 24.95
CA LEU A 13 -37.76 -14.14 23.65
C LEU A 13 -37.79 -12.61 23.79
N ALA A 14 -38.45 -12.08 24.82
CA ALA A 14 -38.44 -10.65 25.13
C ALA A 14 -37.12 -10.18 25.79
N LEU A 15 -36.29 -11.08 26.31
CA LEU A 15 -34.97 -10.78 26.89
C LEU A 15 -33.81 -10.92 25.87
N THR A 16 -34.09 -11.28 24.62
CA THR A 16 -33.06 -11.40 23.55
C THR A 16 -33.21 -10.40 22.41
N ALA A 17 -34.01 -9.35 22.57
CA ALA A 17 -34.24 -8.34 21.55
C ALA A 17 -34.03 -6.92 22.08
N MET A 18 -32.84 -6.65 22.61
CA MET A 18 -32.23 -5.33 22.40
C MET A 18 -31.05 -5.55 21.47
N PRO A 19 -31.08 -5.06 20.21
CA PRO A 19 -29.89 -5.01 19.42
C PRO A 19 -28.95 -4.02 20.10
N ALA A 20 -28.02 -4.51 20.91
CA ALA A 20 -26.83 -3.74 21.23
C ALA A 20 -26.09 -3.60 19.90
N ASP A 21 -26.25 -2.47 19.23
CA ASP A 21 -25.41 -2.08 18.11
C ASP A 21 -24.00 -1.88 18.65
N ALA A 22 -23.25 -2.98 18.75
CA ALA A 22 -21.88 -2.96 19.25
C ALA A 22 -21.03 -2.20 18.23
N GLN A 23 -20.57 -1.02 18.63
CA GLN A 23 -19.56 -0.26 17.91
C GLN A 23 -18.25 -1.04 17.90
N GLU A 24 -17.58 -1.09 16.75
CA GLU A 24 -16.29 -1.78 16.63
C GLU A 24 -15.17 -0.84 17.08
N TYR A 25 -14.23 -1.40 17.85
CA TYR A 25 -13.08 -0.70 18.41
C TYR A 25 -11.78 -1.25 17.79
N PRO A 26 -10.72 -0.43 17.66
CA PRO A 26 -10.58 0.92 18.22
C PRO A 26 -11.29 2.02 17.42
N LYS A 27 -11.65 3.08 18.14
CA LYS A 27 -12.15 4.32 17.56
C LYS A 27 -11.05 5.38 17.57
N VAL A 28 -10.85 6.07 16.45
CA VAL A 28 -10.00 7.27 16.40
C VAL A 28 -10.75 8.43 17.01
N ILE A 29 -10.15 9.09 18.00
CA ILE A 29 -10.73 10.26 18.66
C ILE A 29 -9.95 11.54 18.39
N LEU A 30 -8.72 11.46 17.88
CA LEU A 30 -8.01 12.58 17.28
C LEU A 30 -7.17 12.05 16.10
N PRO A 31 -7.57 12.34 14.85
CA PRO A 31 -6.76 12.01 13.68
C PRO A 31 -5.53 12.92 13.58
N GLY A 32 -4.51 12.49 12.86
CA GLY A 32 -3.23 13.20 12.76
C GLY A 32 -2.27 12.93 13.93
N ASP A 33 -1.12 13.61 13.94
CA ASP A 33 -0.02 13.34 14.86
C ASP A 33 -0.24 13.93 16.26
N TYR A 34 -0.99 13.17 17.06
CA TYR A 34 -1.30 13.41 18.46
C TYR A 34 -0.82 12.23 19.33
N PRO A 35 0.52 12.06 19.46
CA PRO A 35 1.10 10.95 20.20
C PRO A 35 1.10 11.13 21.71
N ASP A 36 1.35 10.01 22.38
CA ASP A 36 1.61 9.94 23.82
C ASP A 36 0.49 10.62 24.64
N PRO A 37 -0.79 10.22 24.44
CA PRO A 37 -1.92 10.91 25.04
C PRO A 37 -1.88 10.75 26.57
N SER A 38 -1.86 11.89 27.26
CA SER A 38 -2.04 11.96 28.70
C SER A 38 -3.37 12.64 29.00
N ILE A 39 -4.29 11.88 29.56
CA ILE A 39 -5.68 12.26 29.81
C ILE A 39 -6.00 12.24 31.31
N MET A 40 -6.81 13.19 31.74
CA MET A 40 -7.37 13.25 33.10
C MET A 40 -8.86 13.59 33.05
N ARG A 41 -9.60 13.22 34.11
CA ARG A 41 -11.00 13.60 34.34
C ARG A 41 -11.12 14.50 35.57
N GLU A 42 -11.90 15.56 35.45
CA GLU A 42 -12.32 16.44 36.53
C GLU A 42 -13.85 16.57 36.52
N GLY A 43 -14.52 15.77 37.35
CA GLY A 43 -15.99 15.70 37.32
C GLY A 43 -16.48 15.18 35.97
N GLU A 44 -17.18 16.01 35.20
CA GLU A 44 -17.69 15.69 33.86
C GLU A 44 -16.74 16.13 32.73
N ASP A 45 -15.67 16.85 33.06
CA ASP A 45 -14.74 17.40 32.08
C ASP A 45 -13.51 16.49 31.92
N TYR A 46 -13.13 16.21 30.68
CA TYR A 46 -11.90 15.50 30.35
C TYR A 46 -10.91 16.44 29.71
N TYR A 47 -9.64 16.35 30.10
CA TYR A 47 -8.55 17.10 29.49
C TYR A 47 -7.46 16.16 29.00
N MET A 48 -6.89 16.45 27.84
CA MET A 48 -5.85 15.63 27.24
C MET A 48 -4.75 16.48 26.58
N THR A 49 -3.50 16.04 26.67
CA THR A 49 -2.36 16.65 25.96
C THR A 49 -1.43 15.57 25.40
N HIS A 50 -0.48 16.00 24.57
CA HIS A 50 0.34 15.14 23.71
C HIS A 50 1.79 15.64 23.66
N SER A 51 2.71 14.77 23.24
CA SER A 51 4.10 15.16 22.97
C SER A 51 4.19 16.18 21.84
N PRO A 52 4.80 17.36 22.06
CA PRO A 52 5.00 18.34 21.00
C PRO A 52 6.35 18.18 20.28
N PHE A 53 7.28 17.35 20.77
CA PHE A 53 8.64 17.24 20.24
C PHE A 53 9.30 18.60 20.07
N PHE A 54 9.72 18.96 18.86
CA PHE A 54 10.32 20.25 18.52
C PHE A 54 9.31 21.31 18.08
N TYR A 55 8.00 21.01 18.10
CA TYR A 55 6.94 21.90 17.64
C TYR A 55 6.54 22.90 18.72
N ALA A 56 6.83 24.18 18.52
CA ALA A 56 6.53 25.25 19.49
C ALA A 56 5.48 26.23 18.94
N PRO A 57 4.47 26.68 19.71
CA PRO A 57 4.20 26.36 21.10
C PRO A 57 3.76 24.88 21.27
N GLY A 58 4.21 24.24 22.34
CA GLY A 58 3.95 22.82 22.62
C GLY A 58 2.77 22.58 23.58
N PHE A 59 2.45 21.30 23.78
CA PHE A 59 1.40 20.79 24.67
C PHE A 59 0.04 21.45 24.41
N LEU A 60 -0.56 21.10 23.25
CA LEU A 60 -1.94 21.46 22.96
C LEU A 60 -2.87 20.68 23.89
N ILE A 61 -3.59 21.41 24.73
CA ILE A 61 -4.59 20.86 25.63
C ILE A 61 -5.94 20.80 24.91
N TRP A 62 -6.57 19.64 25.00
CA TRP A 62 -7.91 19.35 24.50
C TRP A 62 -8.90 19.23 25.66
N HIS A 63 -10.17 19.50 25.40
CA HIS A 63 -11.28 19.35 26.33
C HIS A 63 -12.41 18.53 25.70
N SER A 64 -13.03 17.65 26.49
CA SER A 64 -14.20 16.88 26.09
C SER A 64 -15.16 16.70 27.28
N LYS A 65 -16.40 16.34 26.98
CA LYS A 65 -17.37 15.83 27.97
C LYS A 65 -17.91 14.43 27.63
N ASP A 66 -17.54 13.88 26.47
CA ASP A 66 -18.09 12.63 25.93
C ASP A 66 -17.01 11.63 25.47
N LEU A 67 -15.72 11.96 25.63
CA LEU A 67 -14.54 11.19 25.20
C LEU A 67 -14.43 11.00 23.67
N VAL A 68 -15.34 11.57 22.89
CA VAL A 68 -15.42 11.42 21.43
C VAL A 68 -15.09 12.73 20.73
N ASN A 69 -15.73 13.81 21.16
CA ASN A 69 -15.56 15.13 20.62
C ASN A 69 -14.59 15.93 21.49
N TRP A 70 -13.55 16.49 20.85
CA TRP A 70 -12.45 17.15 21.54
C TRP A 70 -12.24 18.56 21.00
N GLU A 71 -12.40 19.56 21.87
CA GLU A 71 -12.20 20.98 21.56
C GLU A 71 -10.81 21.45 22.01
N PRO A 72 -10.09 22.25 21.21
CA PRO A 72 -8.80 22.80 21.61
C PRO A 72 -8.96 23.91 22.66
N VAL A 73 -8.15 23.86 23.72
CA VAL A 73 -8.20 24.78 24.86
C VAL A 73 -7.11 25.85 24.76
N CYS A 74 -5.85 25.43 24.79
CA CYS A 74 -4.68 26.30 24.71
C CYS A 74 -3.42 25.46 24.41
N ARG A 75 -2.31 26.12 24.04
CA ARG A 75 -0.97 25.51 24.06
C ARG A 75 -0.23 25.94 25.31
N ALA A 76 0.12 25.00 26.16
CA ALA A 76 0.59 25.29 27.51
C ALA A 76 2.01 25.87 27.56
N CYS A 77 2.91 25.47 26.65
CA CYS A 77 4.33 25.85 26.75
C CYS A 77 4.85 26.51 25.48
N PRO A 78 5.01 27.84 25.46
CA PRO A 78 5.57 28.57 24.32
C PRO A 78 6.99 28.17 23.97
N GLU A 79 7.84 27.99 24.97
CA GLU A 79 9.26 27.68 24.81
C GLU A 79 9.69 26.58 25.78
N TYR A 80 10.53 25.67 25.30
CA TYR A 80 11.15 24.62 26.09
C TYR A 80 12.43 24.14 25.38
N GLU A 81 13.34 23.53 26.13
CA GLU A 81 14.63 23.09 25.57
C GLU A 81 14.51 21.76 24.81
N GLY A 82 15.06 21.74 23.58
CA GLY A 82 15.19 20.51 22.80
C GLY A 82 13.84 19.97 22.34
N SER A 83 13.70 18.64 22.36
CA SER A 83 12.47 17.94 22.00
C SER A 83 11.78 17.47 23.28
N ALA A 84 10.60 18.00 23.57
CA ALA A 84 9.77 17.54 24.68
C ALA A 84 8.99 16.28 24.29
N MET A 85 9.09 15.23 25.10
CA MET A 85 8.47 13.92 24.85
C MET A 85 7.25 13.72 25.75
N ALA A 86 6.84 12.46 25.97
CA ALA A 86 5.57 12.08 26.58
C ALA A 86 5.25 12.85 27.87
N PRO A 87 4.11 13.55 27.91
CA PRO A 87 3.70 14.31 29.09
C PRO A 87 2.94 13.44 30.11
N ASP A 88 2.84 13.96 31.33
CA ASP A 88 1.88 13.55 32.33
C ASP A 88 1.07 14.76 32.79
N LEU A 89 -0.19 14.83 32.34
CA LEU A 89 -1.16 15.86 32.68
C LEU A 89 -2.02 15.38 33.85
N LEU A 90 -2.05 16.18 34.91
CA LEU A 90 -2.85 15.90 36.09
C LEU A 90 -3.25 17.16 36.84
N LYS A 91 -4.21 17.00 37.74
CA LYS A 91 -4.54 17.98 38.78
C LYS A 91 -4.21 17.41 40.14
N TYR A 92 -3.48 18.19 40.94
CA TYR A 92 -3.24 17.88 42.35
C TYR A 92 -3.68 19.07 43.20
N LYS A 93 -4.67 18.82 44.07
CA LYS A 93 -5.40 19.88 44.79
C LYS A 93 -5.95 20.90 43.78
N ASP A 94 -5.62 22.18 43.93
CA ASP A 94 -6.18 23.26 43.12
C ASP A 94 -5.31 23.65 41.91
N LYS A 95 -4.29 22.85 41.57
CA LYS A 95 -3.29 23.18 40.53
C LYS A 95 -3.13 22.06 39.51
N TYR A 96 -2.99 22.45 38.24
CA TYR A 96 -2.70 21.57 37.12
C TYR A 96 -1.19 21.51 36.88
N TYR A 97 -0.71 20.33 36.48
CA TYR A 97 0.69 20.06 36.21
C TYR A 97 0.84 19.32 34.89
N ILE A 98 1.90 19.62 34.15
CA ILE A 98 2.42 18.78 33.07
C ILE A 98 3.87 18.45 33.40
N TYR A 99 4.13 17.20 33.73
CA TYR A 99 5.49 16.66 33.82
C TYR A 99 5.90 16.14 32.44
N TYR A 100 7.11 16.40 31.99
CA TYR A 100 7.59 15.89 30.70
C TYR A 100 9.12 15.77 30.67
N PRO A 101 9.68 14.84 29.88
CA PRO A 101 11.11 14.73 29.68
C PRO A 101 11.53 15.43 28.38
N THR A 102 12.82 15.69 28.24
CA THR A 102 13.43 16.05 26.95
C THR A 102 14.05 14.82 26.30
N SER A 103 14.39 14.91 25.02
CA SER A 103 15.17 13.87 24.31
C SER A 103 16.56 13.58 24.91
N LYS A 104 17.01 14.36 25.91
CA LYS A 104 18.24 14.10 26.69
C LYS A 104 17.95 13.28 27.97
N GLY A 105 16.70 12.86 28.18
CA GLY A 105 16.25 12.18 29.39
C GLY A 105 16.25 13.07 30.63
N GLU A 106 16.14 14.39 30.48
CA GLU A 106 15.99 15.33 31.60
C GLU A 106 14.52 15.69 31.80
N ASN A 107 14.03 15.64 33.04
CA ASN A 107 12.62 15.90 33.36
C ASN A 107 12.37 17.33 33.84
N TYR A 108 11.24 17.87 33.38
CA TYR A 108 10.74 19.21 33.67
C TYR A 108 9.27 19.15 34.11
N VAL A 109 8.81 20.21 34.77
CA VAL A 109 7.40 20.42 35.09
C VAL A 109 6.98 21.84 34.73
N ILE A 110 5.78 21.98 34.19
CA ILE A 110 5.04 23.25 34.12
C ILE A 110 3.73 23.12 34.90
N TYR A 111 3.20 24.23 35.40
CA TYR A 111 1.98 24.21 36.19
C TYR A 111 1.11 25.46 35.97
N ALA A 112 -0.18 25.35 36.28
CA ALA A 112 -1.14 26.45 36.20
C ALA A 112 -2.26 26.30 37.25
N ASP A 113 -2.81 27.43 37.72
CA ASP A 113 -4.00 27.43 38.60
C ASP A 113 -5.31 27.25 37.80
N ASN A 114 -5.24 27.46 36.48
CA ASN A 114 -6.35 27.24 35.54
C ASN A 114 -5.81 26.48 34.33
N ILE A 115 -6.51 25.44 33.89
CA ILE A 115 -6.10 24.62 32.73
C ILE A 115 -5.90 25.46 31.46
N ARG A 116 -6.61 26.59 31.33
CA ARG A 116 -6.50 27.56 30.22
C ARG A 116 -5.26 28.45 30.31
N GLY A 117 -4.48 28.34 31.39
CA GLY A 117 -3.31 29.14 31.67
C GLY A 117 -3.59 30.44 32.44
N PRO A 118 -2.56 31.31 32.60
CA PRO A 118 -1.20 31.11 32.10
C PRO A 118 -0.49 29.94 32.81
N TRP A 119 0.32 29.21 32.05
CA TRP A 119 1.20 28.15 32.56
C TRP A 119 2.57 28.73 32.91
N SER A 120 3.24 28.13 33.89
CA SER A 120 4.58 28.52 34.32
C SER A 120 5.63 28.26 33.24
N ASN A 121 6.80 28.91 33.37
CA ASN A 121 8.00 28.46 32.67
C ASN A 121 8.40 27.04 33.13
N PRO A 122 9.10 26.25 32.29
CA PRO A 122 9.62 24.94 32.67
C PRO A 122 10.53 24.99 33.90
N VAL A 123 10.26 24.12 34.87
CA VAL A 123 11.08 23.91 36.06
C VAL A 123 11.78 22.56 35.94
N LYS A 124 13.12 22.54 35.97
CA LYS A 124 13.93 21.31 35.91
C LYS A 124 13.83 20.54 37.23
N LEU A 125 13.62 19.23 37.17
CA LEU A 125 13.44 18.37 38.35
C LEU A 125 14.71 17.62 38.79
N ASP A 126 15.77 17.66 38.00
CA ASP A 126 17.04 16.97 38.25
C ASP A 126 16.92 15.45 38.44
N VAL A 127 15.95 14.83 37.75
CA VAL A 127 15.83 13.37 37.59
C VAL A 127 16.00 12.96 36.13
N ARG A 128 16.67 11.82 35.94
CA ARG A 128 16.90 11.21 34.63
C ARG A 128 15.83 10.16 34.32
N GLY A 129 15.53 10.00 33.03
CA GLY A 129 14.53 9.06 32.52
C GLY A 129 13.59 9.76 31.55
N ILE A 130 12.70 8.98 30.93
CA ILE A 130 11.61 9.48 30.09
C ILE A 130 10.26 9.08 30.67
N ASP A 131 9.20 9.64 30.08
CA ASP A 131 7.80 9.36 30.34
C ASP A 131 7.45 9.43 31.83
N PRO A 132 7.46 10.62 32.43
CA PRO A 132 7.11 10.77 33.82
C PRO A 132 5.68 10.29 34.09
N GLY A 133 5.46 9.78 35.30
CA GLY A 133 4.14 9.44 35.83
C GLY A 133 4.04 9.84 37.29
N HIS A 134 3.17 10.80 37.62
CA HIS A 134 3.02 11.28 38.98
C HIS A 134 1.95 10.48 39.74
N VAL A 135 2.21 10.26 41.03
CA VAL A 135 1.26 9.63 41.95
C VAL A 135 1.44 10.14 43.38
N VAL A 136 0.43 9.95 44.22
CA VAL A 136 0.51 10.13 45.67
C VAL A 136 0.61 8.75 46.33
N GLY A 137 1.70 8.50 47.04
CA GLY A 137 1.95 7.24 47.73
C GLY A 137 1.06 7.02 48.95
N GLU A 138 1.12 5.81 49.52
CA GLU A 138 0.33 5.42 50.68
C GLU A 138 0.65 6.23 51.94
N ASP A 139 1.80 6.92 51.95
CA ASP A 139 2.25 7.83 53.00
C ASP A 139 1.76 9.27 52.83
N GLY A 140 1.03 9.57 51.75
CA GLY A 140 0.52 10.90 51.42
C GLY A 140 1.54 11.81 50.72
N HIS A 141 2.76 11.33 50.45
CA HIS A 141 3.78 12.07 49.71
C HIS A 141 3.68 11.85 48.20
N ARG A 142 4.27 12.76 47.44
CA ARG A 142 4.23 12.76 45.97
C ARG A 142 5.44 12.02 45.41
N TYR A 143 5.25 11.32 44.30
CA TYR A 143 6.28 10.55 43.62
C TYR A 143 6.20 10.74 42.12
N LEU A 144 7.35 10.62 41.44
CA LEU A 144 7.47 10.64 40.00
C LEU A 144 8.11 9.34 39.53
N PHE A 145 7.33 8.54 38.80
CA PHE A 145 7.82 7.40 38.05
C PHE A 145 8.46 7.86 36.75
N THR A 146 9.44 7.10 36.27
CA THR A 146 10.00 7.22 34.91
C THR A 146 10.14 5.83 34.29
N ASN A 147 10.48 5.78 33.00
CA ASN A 147 10.76 4.56 32.26
C ASN A 147 11.70 3.58 33.00
N ASN A 148 11.65 2.30 32.64
CA ASN A 148 12.34 1.18 33.32
C ASN A 148 11.96 0.98 34.80
N GLY A 149 10.78 1.47 35.22
CA GLY A 149 10.22 1.23 36.54
C GLY A 149 10.96 1.92 37.69
N TRP A 150 11.55 3.08 37.41
CA TRP A 150 12.18 3.92 38.42
C TRP A 150 11.19 4.89 39.05
N VAL A 151 11.35 5.21 40.33
CA VAL A 151 10.52 6.16 41.07
C VAL A 151 11.36 7.05 41.99
N ALA A 152 11.09 8.34 41.97
CA ALA A 152 11.74 9.34 42.81
C ALA A 152 10.71 10.14 43.64
N PRO A 153 10.98 10.41 44.93
CA PRO A 153 10.10 11.22 45.76
C PRO A 153 10.17 12.70 45.33
N LEU A 154 9.00 13.34 45.31
CA LEU A 154 8.82 14.75 45.02
C LEU A 154 8.59 15.55 46.30
N SER A 155 8.91 16.83 46.23
CA SER A 155 8.45 17.85 47.17
C SER A 155 6.93 18.02 47.14
N ASP A 156 6.36 18.57 48.21
CA ASP A 156 4.91 18.77 48.33
C ASP A 156 4.33 19.65 47.20
N ASP A 157 5.07 20.68 46.78
CA ASP A 157 4.71 21.53 45.63
C ASP A 157 4.91 20.84 44.27
N GLY A 158 5.65 19.73 44.24
CA GLY A 158 5.91 18.90 43.07
C GLY A 158 6.97 19.45 42.14
N LEU A 159 7.78 20.42 42.58
CA LEU A 159 8.70 21.19 41.73
C LEU A 159 10.17 20.78 41.85
N LYS A 160 10.48 19.80 42.70
CA LYS A 160 11.83 19.22 42.85
C LYS A 160 11.77 17.81 43.43
N ILE A 161 12.82 17.04 43.16
CA ILE A 161 13.08 15.72 43.74
C ILE A 161 13.71 15.90 45.13
N THR A 162 13.27 15.09 46.10
CA THR A 162 13.65 15.23 47.53
C THR A 162 14.49 14.08 48.07
N GLY A 163 14.73 13.04 47.27
CA GLY A 163 15.42 11.83 47.72
C GLY A 163 15.89 10.96 46.56
N GLU A 164 16.38 9.77 46.89
CA GLU A 164 17.00 8.86 45.92
C GLU A 164 15.97 8.23 44.98
N ASN A 165 16.37 8.05 43.72
CA ASN A 165 15.62 7.31 42.73
C ASN A 165 15.74 5.79 42.99
N LYS A 166 14.63 5.06 42.96
CA LYS A 166 14.59 3.62 43.27
C LYS A 166 13.94 2.84 42.14
N LYS A 167 14.53 1.70 41.77
CA LYS A 167 13.91 0.77 40.83
C LYS A 167 12.91 -0.10 41.58
N VAL A 168 11.65 -0.11 41.13
CA VAL A 168 10.55 -0.82 41.80
C VAL A 168 9.82 -1.80 40.90
N TYR A 169 9.99 -1.69 39.58
CA TYR A 169 9.33 -2.56 38.60
C TYR A 169 10.27 -2.92 37.46
N ASP A 170 10.20 -4.17 37.00
CA ASP A 170 11.07 -4.71 35.95
C ASP A 170 10.37 -4.91 34.61
N GLY A 171 9.06 -4.67 34.51
CA GLY A 171 8.28 -4.91 33.29
C GLY A 171 7.55 -6.25 33.27
N TRP A 172 6.79 -6.45 32.20
CA TRP A 172 6.18 -7.72 31.86
C TRP A 172 7.05 -8.46 30.83
N VAL A 173 7.37 -9.72 31.10
CA VAL A 173 8.19 -10.51 30.17
C VAL A 173 7.28 -11.07 29.07
N TYR A 174 7.20 -10.36 27.95
CA TYR A 174 6.47 -10.82 26.77
C TYR A 174 7.16 -12.02 26.08
N PRO A 175 6.45 -12.80 25.24
CA PRO A 175 7.01 -13.97 24.57
C PRO A 175 8.18 -13.62 23.64
N LYS A 176 9.29 -14.38 23.73
CA LYS A 176 10.52 -14.13 22.95
C LYS A 176 10.36 -14.20 21.43
N ASN A 177 9.28 -14.81 20.94
CA ASN A 177 9.01 -14.95 19.51
C ASN A 177 8.18 -13.78 18.95
N TRP A 178 7.79 -12.81 19.78
CA TRP A 178 7.11 -11.60 19.31
C TRP A 178 8.12 -10.66 18.66
N GLU A 179 7.73 -10.04 17.55
CA GLU A 179 8.55 -9.09 16.82
C GLU A 179 8.38 -7.70 17.44
N THR A 180 9.39 -7.25 18.20
CA THR A 180 9.45 -5.92 18.82
C THR A 180 10.48 -5.01 18.15
N GLU A 181 10.49 -3.74 18.51
CA GLU A 181 11.60 -2.84 18.18
C GLU A 181 12.85 -3.31 18.94
N GLY A 182 14.02 -3.30 18.28
CA GLY A 182 15.34 -3.49 18.91
C GLY A 182 15.52 -4.72 19.80
N ASP A 183 16.55 -4.66 20.66
CA ASP A 183 16.94 -5.74 21.60
C ASP A 183 16.51 -5.44 23.05
N ASP A 184 16.02 -4.24 23.34
CA ASP A 184 15.56 -3.80 24.66
C ASP A 184 14.04 -4.03 24.83
N MET A 185 13.57 -4.02 26.08
CA MET A 185 12.13 -4.14 26.40
C MET A 185 11.34 -2.86 26.10
N TYR A 186 12.02 -1.70 26.07
CA TYR A 186 11.39 -0.37 25.93
C TYR A 186 10.26 -0.12 26.95
N LEU A 187 10.46 -0.51 28.22
CA LEU A 187 9.50 -0.22 29.29
C LEU A 187 9.42 1.28 29.54
N GLU A 188 8.32 1.89 29.11
CA GLU A 188 8.08 3.33 29.13
C GLU A 188 6.63 3.64 29.56
N SER A 189 6.24 4.92 29.52
CA SER A 189 4.88 5.39 29.84
C SER A 189 4.23 4.88 31.14
N PRO A 190 4.88 4.95 32.32
CA PRO A 190 4.20 4.67 33.58
C PRO A 190 3.05 5.66 33.82
N LYS A 191 1.79 5.22 33.74
CA LYS A 191 0.61 6.00 34.14
C LYS A 191 -0.09 5.34 35.31
N LEU A 192 -0.33 6.13 36.36
CA LEU A 192 -0.74 5.60 37.66
C LEU A 192 -2.19 5.96 37.99
N LEU A 193 -2.90 4.99 38.56
CA LEU A 193 -4.25 5.13 39.09
C LEU A 193 -4.34 4.42 40.44
N PHE A 194 -5.07 4.97 41.41
CA PHE A 194 -5.41 4.26 42.64
C PHE A 194 -6.89 3.84 42.63
N LYS A 195 -7.15 2.55 42.87
CA LYS A 195 -8.52 2.01 42.94
C LYS A 195 -8.56 0.80 43.87
N ASP A 196 -9.59 0.73 44.72
CA ASP A 196 -9.93 -0.41 45.57
C ASP A 196 -8.74 -1.00 46.37
N GLY A 197 -7.87 -0.13 46.89
CA GLY A 197 -6.72 -0.51 47.70
C GLY A 197 -5.45 -0.89 46.91
N TYR A 198 -5.45 -0.69 45.60
CA TYR A 198 -4.32 -0.94 44.71
C TYR A 198 -3.93 0.30 43.91
N TYR A 199 -2.64 0.50 43.75
CA TYR A 199 -2.05 1.30 42.69
C TYR A 199 -1.95 0.44 41.45
N TYR A 200 -2.52 0.89 40.34
CA TYR A 200 -2.35 0.32 39.02
C TYR A 200 -1.36 1.18 38.24
N MET A 201 -0.48 0.54 37.50
CA MET A 201 0.43 1.17 36.57
C MET A 201 0.18 0.59 35.19
N THR A 202 -0.30 1.42 34.27
CA THR A 202 -0.16 1.10 32.85
C THR A 202 1.23 1.51 32.39
N SER A 203 1.80 0.75 31.47
CA SER A 203 3.09 1.04 30.85
C SER A 203 3.05 0.60 29.41
N ALA A 204 4.02 1.07 28.63
CA ALA A 204 4.24 0.60 27.27
C ALA A 204 5.54 -0.21 27.17
N GLU A 205 5.56 -1.20 26.29
CA GLU A 205 6.71 -2.07 26.03
C GLU A 205 6.82 -2.38 24.53
N GLY A 206 7.98 -2.92 24.11
CA GLY A 206 8.26 -3.40 22.75
C GLY A 206 8.58 -2.33 21.71
N GLY A 207 8.48 -1.05 22.07
CA GLY A 207 8.94 0.09 21.26
C GLY A 207 7.93 0.59 20.22
N THR A 208 7.85 1.93 20.11
CA THR A 208 6.83 2.63 19.33
C THR A 208 7.10 2.68 17.82
N ALA A 209 8.33 2.43 17.37
CA ALA A 209 8.76 2.62 15.98
C ALA A 209 9.31 1.34 15.32
N GLY A 210 8.97 0.19 15.90
CA GLY A 210 9.29 -1.14 15.39
C GLY A 210 8.37 -1.63 14.26
N PRO A 211 8.35 -2.94 13.99
CA PRO A 211 7.37 -3.56 13.11
C PRO A 211 5.92 -3.30 13.58
N ALA A 212 4.95 -3.63 12.72
CA ALA A 212 3.53 -3.39 12.98
C ALA A 212 3.03 -3.92 14.34
N THR A 213 3.64 -4.99 14.85
CA THR A 213 3.28 -5.70 16.08
C THR A 213 4.18 -5.35 17.27
N SER A 214 5.00 -4.29 17.19
CA SER A 214 6.04 -4.06 18.19
C SER A 214 5.51 -3.56 19.53
N HIS A 215 4.65 -2.56 19.49
CA HIS A 215 4.26 -1.76 20.65
C HIS A 215 3.06 -2.39 21.36
N MET A 216 3.01 -2.28 22.68
CA MET A 216 1.92 -2.78 23.50
C MET A 216 1.66 -1.92 24.74
N CYS A 217 0.45 -1.98 25.28
CA CYS A 217 0.16 -1.54 26.64
C CYS A 217 0.15 -2.75 27.59
N VAL A 218 0.87 -2.62 28.69
CA VAL A 218 0.90 -3.60 29.79
C VAL A 218 0.39 -2.95 31.07
N MET A 219 -0.02 -3.77 32.02
CA MET A 219 -0.53 -3.33 33.32
C MET A 219 0.08 -4.15 34.45
N ALA A 220 0.41 -3.46 35.54
CA ALA A 220 0.78 -4.04 36.82
C ALA A 220 0.00 -3.37 37.96
N ARG A 221 -0.09 -4.01 39.13
CA ARG A 221 -0.67 -3.40 40.34
C ARG A 221 0.16 -3.70 41.58
N SER A 222 0.06 -2.84 42.58
CA SER A 222 0.70 -3.01 43.89
C SER A 222 -0.13 -2.35 45.00
N LYS A 223 0.02 -2.82 46.24
CA LYS A 223 -0.55 -2.14 47.42
C LYS A 223 0.31 -0.97 47.93
N SER A 224 1.55 -0.88 47.46
CA SER A 224 2.50 0.19 47.75
C SER A 224 3.14 0.65 46.45
N ILE A 225 3.37 1.95 46.29
CA ILE A 225 4.09 2.48 45.13
C ILE A 225 5.52 1.94 45.01
N LEU A 226 6.11 1.45 46.10
CA LEU A 226 7.44 0.85 46.12
C LEU A 226 7.44 -0.66 45.80
N GLY A 227 6.28 -1.22 45.48
CA GLY A 227 6.11 -2.62 45.14
C GLY A 227 5.93 -3.54 46.36
N PRO A 228 6.01 -4.87 46.15
CA PRO A 228 6.25 -5.52 44.86
C PRO A 228 5.08 -5.31 43.90
N TRP A 229 5.40 -5.11 42.62
CA TRP A 229 4.41 -4.98 41.55
C TRP A 229 4.07 -6.35 40.97
N GLU A 230 2.77 -6.67 40.93
CA GLU A 230 2.20 -7.86 40.30
C GLU A 230 1.79 -7.50 38.87
N ASN A 231 2.14 -8.34 37.88
CA ASN A 231 1.71 -8.15 36.49
C ASN A 231 0.28 -8.65 36.27
N SER A 232 -0.49 -7.96 35.43
CA SER A 232 -1.82 -8.40 35.03
C SER A 232 -1.75 -9.76 34.31
N PRO A 233 -2.63 -10.72 34.64
CA PRO A 233 -2.74 -11.97 33.88
C PRO A 233 -3.30 -11.76 32.47
N TYR A 234 -3.76 -10.54 32.15
CA TYR A 234 -4.33 -10.16 30.86
C TYR A 234 -3.35 -9.38 29.98
N ASN A 235 -2.07 -9.28 30.35
CA ASN A 235 -1.08 -8.59 29.52
C ASN A 235 -0.81 -9.31 28.18
N PRO A 236 -0.58 -8.56 27.08
CA PRO A 236 -0.77 -7.11 26.99
C PRO A 236 -2.27 -6.78 26.91
N VAL A 237 -2.66 -5.64 27.49
CA VAL A 237 -4.06 -5.19 27.49
C VAL A 237 -4.47 -4.49 26.19
N VAL A 238 -3.51 -3.94 25.45
CA VAL A 238 -3.69 -3.41 24.08
C VAL A 238 -2.46 -3.81 23.25
N HIS A 239 -2.68 -4.38 22.07
CA HIS A 239 -1.61 -4.84 21.18
C HIS A 239 -2.10 -5.03 19.73
N THR A 240 -1.21 -4.85 18.76
CA THR A 240 -1.44 -5.24 17.36
C THR A 240 -0.90 -6.65 17.14
N TYR A 241 -1.77 -7.60 16.79
CA TYR A 241 -1.35 -9.01 16.64
C TYR A 241 -0.94 -9.37 15.22
N SER A 242 -1.31 -8.58 14.22
CA SER A 242 -0.99 -8.86 12.82
C SER A 242 -0.66 -7.59 12.05
N ALA A 243 0.34 -7.67 11.17
CA ALA A 243 0.66 -6.60 10.23
C ALA A 243 -0.46 -6.33 9.21
N THR A 244 -1.46 -7.22 9.12
CA THR A 244 -2.64 -6.99 8.27
C THR A 244 -3.65 -6.04 8.89
N ASP A 245 -3.61 -5.81 10.20
CA ASP A 245 -4.54 -4.95 10.94
C ASP A 245 -4.44 -3.49 10.49
N ASN A 246 -5.55 -2.74 10.59
CA ASN A 246 -5.60 -1.33 10.16
C ASN A 246 -4.78 -0.39 11.05
N TRP A 247 -4.42 -0.81 12.26
CA TRP A 247 -3.71 -0.02 13.26
C TRP A 247 -2.46 -0.75 13.75
N TRP A 248 -1.31 -0.11 13.54
CA TRP A 248 0.01 -0.64 13.85
C TRP A 248 0.60 0.01 15.10
N SER A 249 1.39 -0.76 15.83
CA SER A 249 2.16 -0.30 16.99
C SER A 249 1.27 0.43 18.02
N LYS A 250 0.13 -0.20 18.36
CA LYS A 250 -0.78 0.30 19.42
C LYS A 250 -0.07 0.28 20.78
N GLY A 251 0.09 1.42 21.42
CA GLY A 251 0.71 1.48 22.76
C GLY A 251 0.63 2.84 23.41
N HIS A 252 1.33 2.98 24.55
CA HIS A 252 1.37 4.21 25.35
C HIS A 252 -0.02 4.64 25.88
N GLY A 253 -0.70 3.72 26.57
CA GLY A 253 -2.08 3.87 27.00
C GLY A 253 -2.27 4.42 28.42
N THR A 254 -3.21 5.35 28.57
CA THR A 254 -3.72 5.86 29.83
C THR A 254 -5.13 5.33 30.08
N LEU A 255 -5.35 4.75 31.26
CA LEU A 255 -6.66 4.26 31.70
C LEU A 255 -7.52 5.41 32.26
N ILE A 256 -8.79 5.48 31.87
CA ILE A 256 -9.71 6.54 32.28
C ILE A 256 -11.14 5.99 32.47
N ASP A 257 -11.86 6.48 33.47
CA ASP A 257 -13.28 6.19 33.66
C ASP A 257 -14.16 7.26 33.03
N ASP A 258 -15.37 6.89 32.60
CA ASP A 258 -16.40 7.86 32.20
C ASP A 258 -17.33 8.29 33.34
N VAL A 259 -18.19 9.27 33.10
CA VAL A 259 -19.16 9.78 34.08
C VAL A 259 -20.19 8.72 34.53
N ASN A 260 -20.35 7.64 33.77
CA ASN A 260 -21.24 6.53 34.08
C ASN A 260 -20.52 5.37 34.78
N GLY A 261 -19.20 5.48 35.00
CA GLY A 261 -18.37 4.47 35.64
C GLY A 261 -17.89 3.35 34.71
N ASN A 262 -18.04 3.49 33.39
CA ASN A 262 -17.40 2.58 32.44
C ASN A 262 -15.91 2.96 32.28
N TRP A 263 -15.08 2.00 31.89
CA TRP A 263 -13.63 2.21 31.77
C TRP A 263 -13.17 2.16 30.32
N TRP A 264 -12.13 2.93 30.03
CA TRP A 264 -11.57 3.13 28.70
C TRP A 264 -10.05 3.19 28.77
N MET A 265 -9.40 2.78 27.69
CA MET A 265 -7.97 3.03 27.47
C MET A 265 -7.82 3.99 26.30
N VAL A 266 -7.12 5.11 26.53
CA VAL A 266 -6.74 6.06 25.48
C VAL A 266 -5.26 5.90 25.19
N TYR A 267 -4.89 5.69 23.93
CA TYR A 267 -3.52 5.35 23.52
C TYR A 267 -3.26 5.83 22.08
N HIS A 268 -2.06 5.62 21.55
CA HIS A 268 -1.77 5.99 20.15
C HIS A 268 -1.42 4.80 19.25
N ALA A 269 -1.61 4.96 17.94
CA ALA A 269 -1.18 3.99 16.93
C ALA A 269 -0.94 4.67 15.57
N TYR A 270 -0.26 3.97 14.66
CA TYR A 270 -0.14 4.36 13.26
C TYR A 270 -1.28 3.75 12.43
N ALA A 271 -1.88 4.53 11.54
CA ALA A 271 -2.73 3.98 10.50
C ALA A 271 -1.85 3.19 9.49
N LYS A 272 -2.25 1.95 9.18
CA LYS A 272 -1.53 1.04 8.26
C LYS A 272 -1.19 1.74 6.94
N GLY A 273 0.10 1.83 6.63
CA GLY A 273 0.60 2.47 5.40
C GLY A 273 0.64 4.01 5.42
N TYR A 274 0.28 4.66 6.53
CA TYR A 274 0.19 6.12 6.66
C TYR A 274 0.97 6.65 7.87
N HIS A 275 2.20 6.18 8.07
CA HIS A 275 3.12 6.77 9.07
C HIS A 275 3.35 8.27 8.85
N THR A 276 3.11 8.76 7.62
CA THR A 276 3.11 10.19 7.25
C THR A 276 2.12 11.02 8.06
N LEU A 277 1.01 10.44 8.53
CA LEU A 277 0.04 11.11 9.41
C LEU A 277 0.48 11.13 10.89
N GLY A 278 1.57 10.45 11.23
CA GLY A 278 2.01 10.31 12.62
C GLY A 278 1.17 9.35 13.43
N ARG A 279 1.33 9.45 14.76
CA ARG A 279 0.67 8.57 15.73
C ARG A 279 -0.64 9.22 16.15
N GLN A 280 -1.75 8.60 15.79
CA GLN A 280 -3.11 9.09 16.04
C GLN A 280 -3.61 8.63 17.40
N THR A 281 -4.53 9.38 18.00
CA THR A 281 -5.12 9.02 19.30
C THR A 281 -6.36 8.15 19.13
N LEU A 282 -6.37 7.00 19.80
CA LEU A 282 -7.46 6.03 19.77
C LEU A 282 -7.98 5.73 21.18
N ILE A 283 -9.19 5.19 21.22
CA ILE A 283 -9.85 4.71 22.43
C ILE A 283 -10.39 3.29 22.23
N GLU A 284 -10.25 2.44 23.26
CA GLU A 284 -10.86 1.10 23.35
C GLU A 284 -11.49 0.89 24.74
N PRO A 285 -12.59 0.14 24.85
CA PRO A 285 -13.26 -0.11 26.13
C PRO A 285 -12.51 -1.12 27.00
N MET A 286 -12.53 -0.86 28.29
CA MET A 286 -11.97 -1.69 29.34
C MET A 286 -13.06 -2.10 30.33
N GLU A 287 -12.95 -3.29 30.89
CA GLU A 287 -13.79 -3.71 32.01
C GLU A 287 -12.94 -3.96 33.26
N TYR A 288 -13.49 -3.60 34.42
CA TYR A 288 -12.91 -3.95 35.72
C TYR A 288 -13.47 -5.29 36.18
N SER A 289 -12.64 -6.33 36.13
CA SER A 289 -13.03 -7.70 36.40
C SER A 289 -13.17 -8.00 37.90
N PRO A 290 -13.95 -9.01 38.30
CA PRO A 290 -14.16 -9.35 39.71
C PRO A 290 -12.90 -9.74 40.51
N ASP A 291 -11.82 -10.15 39.84
CA ASP A 291 -10.50 -10.42 40.43
C ASP A 291 -9.63 -9.15 40.58
N GLY A 292 -10.21 -7.98 40.31
CA GLY A 292 -9.62 -6.68 40.53
C GLY A 292 -8.59 -6.29 39.45
N TRP A 293 -8.81 -6.66 38.20
CA TRP A 293 -7.95 -6.28 37.08
C TRP A 293 -8.74 -5.53 36.01
N PHE A 294 -8.04 -4.74 35.20
CA PHE A 294 -8.63 -4.20 33.98
C PHE A 294 -8.24 -5.10 32.80
N ARG A 295 -9.21 -5.36 31.92
CA ARG A 295 -8.98 -6.11 30.69
C ARG A 295 -9.79 -5.53 29.52
N PRO A 296 -9.31 -5.66 28.28
CA PRO A 296 -10.06 -5.23 27.10
C PRO A 296 -11.37 -6.02 26.98
N THR A 297 -12.43 -5.34 26.55
CA THR A 297 -13.72 -5.98 26.23
C THR A 297 -14.13 -5.65 24.80
N ARG A 298 -14.84 -6.57 24.13
CA ARG A 298 -15.36 -6.32 22.77
C ARG A 298 -16.80 -5.80 22.78
N THR A 299 -17.44 -5.79 23.95
CA THR A 299 -18.84 -5.44 24.13
C THR A 299 -18.92 -4.34 25.18
N ALA A 300 -19.00 -3.09 24.71
CA ALA A 300 -19.25 -1.93 25.56
C ALA A 300 -20.44 -1.14 25.03
N ALA A 301 -21.06 -0.36 25.90
CA ALA A 301 -22.00 0.65 25.48
C ALA A 301 -21.30 1.62 24.51
N SER A 302 -22.00 2.03 23.45
CA SER A 302 -21.47 3.05 22.54
C SER A 302 -21.18 4.33 23.32
N LEU A 303 -20.09 5.03 22.99
CA LEU A 303 -19.82 6.38 23.45
C LEU A 303 -20.74 7.35 22.69
N PRO A 304 -21.81 7.90 23.30
CA PRO A 304 -22.71 8.81 22.61
C PRO A 304 -21.96 10.11 22.34
N ALA A 305 -21.89 10.52 21.08
CA ALA A 305 -21.31 11.80 20.70
C ALA A 305 -22.30 12.93 21.03
N ASP A 306 -21.87 13.94 21.79
CA ASP A 306 -22.62 15.18 21.98
C ASP A 306 -22.45 16.08 20.76
N PRO A 307 -23.51 16.32 19.96
CA PRO A 307 -23.42 17.15 18.75
C PRO A 307 -23.12 18.62 19.05
N ASN A 308 -23.19 19.07 20.31
CA ASN A 308 -22.90 20.46 20.69
C ASN A 308 -21.41 20.74 20.85
N ILE A 309 -20.57 19.70 20.98
CA ILE A 309 -19.11 19.84 21.13
C ILE A 309 -18.47 19.86 19.74
N LYS A 310 -17.70 20.92 19.44
CA LYS A 310 -17.01 21.06 18.16
C LYS A 310 -15.72 20.24 18.16
N HIS A 311 -15.74 19.10 17.49
CA HIS A 311 -14.56 18.26 17.35
C HIS A 311 -13.45 18.92 16.51
N GLY A 312 -12.20 18.85 16.98
CA GLY A 312 -10.99 19.14 16.22
C GLY A 312 -10.59 20.63 16.13
N LEU A 313 -9.52 20.90 15.39
CA LEU A 313 -9.03 22.25 15.09
C LEU A 313 -9.51 22.71 13.71
N ASN A 314 -9.87 23.99 13.57
CA ASN A 314 -9.96 24.58 12.23
C ASN A 314 -8.55 24.83 11.69
N LEU A 315 -8.17 24.07 10.66
CA LEU A 315 -6.85 24.16 10.04
C LEU A 315 -6.75 25.28 8.99
N ASN A 316 -7.86 25.91 8.59
CA ASN A 316 -7.85 27.06 7.70
C ASN A 316 -7.41 28.34 8.43
N ASP A 317 -6.77 29.27 7.72
CA ASP A 317 -6.43 30.58 8.27
C ASP A 317 -6.50 31.70 7.22
N ASP A 318 -7.32 32.71 7.52
CA ASP A 318 -7.43 33.94 6.71
C ASP A 318 -6.47 35.04 7.15
N PHE A 319 -5.78 34.84 8.28
CA PHE A 319 -4.88 35.79 8.92
C PHE A 319 -5.52 37.16 9.17
N THR A 320 -6.83 37.17 9.47
CA THR A 320 -7.59 38.36 9.88
C THR A 320 -7.31 38.74 11.34
N GLU A 321 -6.99 37.75 12.16
CA GLU A 321 -6.62 37.95 13.56
C GLU A 321 -5.23 38.58 13.69
N THR A 322 -4.99 39.28 14.80
CA THR A 322 -3.70 39.94 15.08
C THR A 322 -2.67 39.00 15.72
N SER A 323 -3.02 37.74 15.94
CA SER A 323 -2.18 36.72 16.56
C SER A 323 -2.32 35.39 15.84
N LEU A 324 -1.28 34.56 15.93
CA LEU A 324 -1.23 33.25 15.32
C LEU A 324 -2.26 32.30 15.98
N GLY A 325 -3.04 31.58 15.16
CA GLY A 325 -3.98 30.58 15.65
C GLY A 325 -3.32 29.32 16.21
N MET A 326 -4.08 28.52 16.97
CA MET A 326 -3.58 27.32 17.67
C MET A 326 -3.18 26.16 16.74
N GLN A 327 -3.63 26.15 15.49
CA GLN A 327 -3.25 25.17 14.50
C GLN A 327 -1.75 25.25 14.13
N TRP A 328 -1.14 26.44 14.26
CA TRP A 328 0.22 26.67 13.81
C TRP A 328 1.27 26.35 14.87
N THR A 329 2.35 25.73 14.42
CA THR A 329 3.57 25.47 15.19
C THR A 329 4.81 25.80 14.39
N PHE A 330 5.81 26.37 15.05
CA PHE A 330 7.16 26.53 14.53
C PHE A 330 7.95 25.22 14.68
N TRP A 331 9.06 25.10 13.95
CA TRP A 331 10.00 23.98 14.05
C TRP A 331 11.31 24.41 14.71
N LYS A 332 11.65 23.83 15.87
CA LYS A 332 12.91 24.06 16.61
C LYS A 332 13.20 25.53 16.99
N GLU A 333 12.20 26.38 16.96
CA GLU A 333 12.23 27.76 17.46
C GLU A 333 10.83 28.16 17.92
N TYR A 334 10.72 29.20 18.74
CA TYR A 334 9.46 29.91 18.95
C TYR A 334 9.70 31.38 18.61
N ALA A 335 9.18 31.81 17.45
CA ALA A 335 9.54 33.10 16.88
C ALA A 335 8.32 33.97 16.51
N PRO A 336 7.32 34.14 17.41
CA PRO A 336 6.13 34.93 17.08
C PRO A 336 6.47 36.40 16.74
N GLY A 337 7.54 36.96 17.33
CA GLY A 337 8.02 38.31 17.00
C GLY A 337 8.62 38.45 15.59
N GLN A 338 8.76 37.36 14.85
CA GLN A 338 9.18 37.35 13.44
C GLN A 338 7.98 37.31 12.48
N LEU A 339 6.77 37.38 13.02
CA LEU A 339 5.51 37.44 12.32
C LEU A 339 4.89 38.84 12.48
N SER A 340 4.21 39.31 11.44
CA SER A 340 3.33 40.46 11.54
C SER A 340 2.07 40.25 10.71
N PHE A 341 0.94 40.75 11.20
CA PHE A 341 -0.37 40.57 10.59
C PHE A 341 -0.85 41.93 10.08
N LYS A 342 -1.02 42.05 8.76
CA LYS A 342 -1.49 43.30 8.14
C LYS A 342 -2.26 43.00 6.87
N ASN A 343 -3.42 43.66 6.70
CA ASN A 343 -4.28 43.52 5.51
C ASN A 343 -4.60 42.05 5.19
N ASN A 344 -4.99 41.26 6.21
CA ASN A 344 -5.32 39.83 6.08
C ASN A 344 -4.17 39.00 5.48
N THR A 345 -2.93 39.39 5.79
CA THR A 345 -1.70 38.74 5.32
C THR A 345 -0.77 38.55 6.50
N LEU A 346 -0.33 37.31 6.70
CA LEU A 346 0.77 36.96 7.58
C LEU A 346 2.10 37.25 6.87
N ARG A 347 2.89 38.17 7.42
CA ARG A 347 4.26 38.46 6.96
C ARG A 347 5.25 37.74 7.86
N MET A 348 6.09 36.88 7.26
CA MET A 348 7.05 36.04 7.94
C MET A 348 8.47 36.35 7.48
N ASN A 349 9.31 36.84 8.41
CA ASN A 349 10.72 37.06 8.16
C ASN A 349 11.42 35.74 7.84
N ALA A 350 12.36 35.76 6.90
CA ALA A 350 13.09 34.59 6.48
C ALA A 350 14.13 34.14 7.52
N LYS A 351 14.48 32.85 7.46
CA LYS A 351 15.62 32.23 8.14
C LYS A 351 16.22 31.18 7.20
N GLY A 352 17.52 30.90 7.32
CA GLY A 352 18.17 29.85 6.52
C GLY A 352 18.13 30.08 5.01
N SER A 353 18.28 29.02 4.24
CA SER A 353 18.47 29.05 2.79
C SER A 353 17.59 28.07 2.01
N SER A 354 16.97 27.11 2.69
CA SER A 354 16.20 26.00 2.14
C SER A 354 15.09 25.58 3.12
N PRO A 355 14.22 24.62 2.77
CA PRO A 355 13.29 24.04 3.75
C PRO A 355 13.98 23.41 4.98
N ALA A 356 15.22 22.92 4.83
CA ALA A 356 15.94 22.23 5.91
C ALA A 356 16.38 23.14 7.06
N ASP A 357 16.62 24.42 6.79
CA ASP A 357 17.10 25.42 7.76
C ASP A 357 16.22 26.67 7.80
N GLY A 358 15.09 26.60 7.10
CA GLY A 358 14.16 27.71 6.88
C GLY A 358 13.25 28.01 8.07
N ARG A 359 12.57 29.16 8.02
CA ARG A 359 11.47 29.42 8.96
C ARG A 359 10.21 28.73 8.47
N LEU A 360 9.68 27.86 9.32
CA LEU A 360 8.51 27.04 9.04
C LEU A 360 7.38 27.37 10.02
N LEU A 361 6.16 27.45 9.48
CA LEU A 361 4.91 27.38 10.24
C LEU A 361 4.12 26.18 9.75
N LEU A 362 3.89 25.22 10.63
CA LEU A 362 3.40 23.88 10.33
C LEU A 362 2.05 23.64 11.00
N ILE A 363 1.15 22.98 10.29
CA ILE A 363 -0.09 22.37 10.80
C ILE A 363 0.02 20.85 10.79
N THR A 364 -0.83 20.16 11.54
CA THR A 364 -0.92 18.69 11.54
C THR A 364 -2.01 18.23 10.56
N PRO A 365 -1.67 17.55 9.45
CA PRO A 365 -2.68 16.93 8.59
C PRO A 365 -3.41 15.78 9.28
N GLU A 366 -4.70 15.61 8.97
CA GLU A 366 -5.59 14.65 9.62
C GLU A 366 -6.10 13.58 8.64
N ASP A 367 -6.19 13.88 7.34
CA ASP A 367 -6.79 13.00 6.34
C ASP A 367 -5.76 12.21 5.49
N LYS A 368 -6.15 11.02 4.99
CA LYS A 368 -5.39 10.28 3.97
C LYS A 368 -5.42 10.95 2.59
N CYS A 369 -6.46 11.76 2.33
CA CYS A 369 -6.69 12.52 1.11
C CYS A 369 -7.00 13.98 1.47
N TYR A 370 -6.07 14.90 1.21
CA TYR A 370 -6.23 16.31 1.54
C TYR A 370 -5.60 17.25 0.53
N GLU A 371 -6.11 18.47 0.51
CA GLU A 371 -5.59 19.59 -0.25
C GLU A 371 -5.13 20.68 0.71
N THR A 372 -3.93 21.21 0.48
CA THR A 372 -3.47 22.46 1.11
C THR A 372 -3.17 23.50 0.06
N GLN A 373 -3.58 24.75 0.31
CA GLN A 373 -3.27 25.86 -0.59
C GLN A 373 -3.03 27.16 0.18
N VAL A 374 -2.27 28.07 -0.43
CA VAL A 374 -1.99 29.39 0.12
C VAL A 374 -1.61 30.38 -0.97
N ASP A 375 -1.91 31.65 -0.74
CA ASP A 375 -1.43 32.77 -1.55
C ASP A 375 -0.10 33.24 -1.00
N VAL A 376 0.91 33.36 -1.86
CA VAL A 376 2.30 33.68 -1.49
C VAL A 376 2.73 34.99 -2.14
N GLN A 377 3.33 35.88 -1.35
CA GLN A 377 3.95 37.13 -1.78
C GLN A 377 5.44 37.11 -1.42
N VAL A 378 6.31 36.91 -2.42
CA VAL A 378 7.76 36.74 -2.20
C VAL A 378 8.49 38.09 -2.16
N GLY A 379 9.09 38.42 -1.02
CA GLY A 379 9.95 39.61 -0.84
C GLY A 379 11.30 39.52 -1.54
N LYS A 380 12.01 40.66 -1.67
CA LYS A 380 13.33 40.71 -2.32
C LYS A 380 14.35 39.88 -1.52
N GLY A 381 15.14 39.06 -2.22
CA GLY A 381 16.14 38.19 -1.58
C GLY A 381 15.55 37.05 -0.74
N ASN A 382 14.25 36.76 -0.90
CA ASN A 382 13.54 35.68 -0.22
C ASN A 382 13.16 34.56 -1.19
N LYS A 383 12.99 33.35 -0.64
CA LYS A 383 12.33 32.19 -1.23
C LYS A 383 11.19 31.77 -0.31
N ALA A 384 9.99 31.58 -0.86
CA ALA A 384 8.84 31.18 -0.06
C ALA A 384 7.85 30.33 -0.84
N GLY A 385 7.05 29.57 -0.10
CA GLY A 385 6.05 28.68 -0.66
C GLY A 385 5.40 27.76 0.36
N LEU A 386 4.92 26.61 -0.13
CA LEU A 386 4.18 25.62 0.63
C LEU A 386 4.90 24.27 0.54
N VAL A 387 5.11 23.63 1.68
CA VAL A 387 5.82 22.36 1.79
C VAL A 387 5.07 21.35 2.66
N LEU A 388 5.31 20.07 2.40
CA LEU A 388 5.13 18.97 3.35
C LEU A 388 6.49 18.70 3.99
N PHE A 389 6.58 18.79 5.31
CA PHE A 389 7.83 18.77 6.06
C PHE A 389 7.78 17.75 7.19
N TYR A 390 8.70 16.79 7.17
CA TYR A 390 8.88 15.81 8.23
C TYR A 390 10.07 16.20 9.12
N ASN A 391 11.24 16.40 8.51
CA ASN A 391 12.43 16.93 9.15
C ASN A 391 13.39 17.53 8.10
N GLU A 392 14.58 17.93 8.52
CA GLU A 392 15.58 18.59 7.65
C GLU A 392 16.10 17.72 6.50
N LYS A 393 15.80 16.41 6.50
CA LYS A 393 16.21 15.44 5.47
C LYS A 393 15.03 14.90 4.66
N ALA A 394 13.80 15.26 5.02
CA ALA A 394 12.59 14.71 4.41
C ALA A 394 11.51 15.81 4.31
N PHE A 395 11.34 16.34 3.11
CA PHE A 395 10.30 17.30 2.77
C PHE A 395 10.04 17.29 1.26
N ALA A 396 8.84 17.71 0.86
CA ALA A 396 8.42 17.87 -0.53
C ALA A 396 7.59 19.17 -0.68
N GLY A 397 7.50 19.76 -1.87
CA GLY A 397 6.66 20.94 -2.10
C GLY A 397 7.25 21.94 -3.07
N VAL A 398 6.68 23.15 -3.10
CA VAL A 398 7.01 24.18 -4.09
C VAL A 398 7.31 25.51 -3.41
N VAL A 399 8.43 26.11 -3.79
CA VAL A 399 8.83 27.45 -3.34
C VAL A 399 9.26 28.29 -4.54
N SER A 400 9.28 29.62 -4.40
CA SER A 400 9.81 30.51 -5.44
C SER A 400 10.63 31.66 -4.86
N ASP A 401 11.65 32.08 -5.60
CA ASP A 401 12.38 33.36 -5.39
C ASP A 401 11.78 34.55 -6.18
N GLY A 402 10.67 34.30 -6.87
CA GLY A 402 10.00 35.23 -7.79
C GLY A 402 10.54 35.22 -9.23
N LYS A 403 11.61 34.49 -9.52
CA LYS A 403 12.14 34.25 -10.88
C LYS A 403 11.99 32.80 -11.30
N ASN A 404 12.17 31.85 -10.37
CA ASN A 404 12.02 30.43 -10.60
C ASN A 404 11.17 29.79 -9.49
N PHE A 405 10.45 28.74 -9.84
CA PHE A 405 9.95 27.75 -8.89
C PHE A 405 11.05 26.72 -8.63
N THR A 406 11.21 26.32 -7.38
CA THR A 406 11.96 25.13 -6.99
C THR A 406 10.96 24.10 -6.49
N VAL A 407 10.89 22.98 -7.19
CA VAL A 407 10.03 21.83 -6.86
C VAL A 407 10.89 20.81 -6.12
N TYR A 408 10.52 20.50 -4.88
CA TYR A 408 11.16 19.48 -4.05
C TYR A 408 10.33 18.20 -4.13
N ARG A 409 10.88 17.14 -4.73
CA ARG A 409 10.29 15.79 -4.66
C ARG A 409 10.71 15.07 -3.38
N ASN A 410 11.94 15.35 -2.94
CA ASN A 410 12.46 15.09 -1.60
C ASN A 410 13.61 16.09 -1.32
N ALA A 411 14.31 15.94 -0.20
CA ALA A 411 15.42 16.84 0.16
C ALA A 411 16.61 16.82 -0.84
N GLU A 412 16.80 15.71 -1.57
CA GLU A 412 17.92 15.51 -2.50
C GLU A 412 17.50 15.68 -3.98
N GLN A 413 16.22 15.52 -4.28
CA GLN A 413 15.65 15.59 -5.63
C GLN A 413 14.89 16.89 -5.82
N THR A 414 15.49 17.81 -6.58
CA THR A 414 14.92 19.12 -6.87
C THR A 414 14.90 19.41 -8.36
N GLU A 415 13.89 20.16 -8.79
CA GLU A 415 13.76 20.66 -10.15
C GLU A 415 13.54 22.17 -10.11
N THR A 416 14.21 22.91 -10.99
CA THR A 416 14.07 24.36 -11.11
C THR A 416 13.32 24.69 -12.39
N ILE A 417 12.19 25.38 -12.26
CA ILE A 417 11.30 25.73 -13.37
C ILE A 417 11.17 27.26 -13.44
N PRO A 418 11.31 27.90 -14.60
CA PRO A 418 11.10 29.35 -14.73
C PRO A 418 9.70 29.78 -14.22
N ASN A 419 9.66 30.80 -13.36
CA ASN A 419 8.40 31.35 -12.85
C ASN A 419 7.95 32.53 -13.74
N THR A 420 6.90 32.30 -14.52
CA THR A 420 6.27 33.29 -15.40
C THR A 420 5.13 34.08 -14.72
N ILE A 421 4.71 33.69 -13.52
CA ILE A 421 3.62 34.31 -12.75
C ILE A 421 4.15 35.54 -11.99
N GLY A 422 5.37 35.44 -11.47
CA GLY A 422 6.05 36.48 -10.71
C GLY A 422 6.00 36.26 -9.19
N ARG A 423 6.06 37.35 -8.42
CA ARG A 423 6.23 37.31 -6.96
C ARG A 423 4.94 37.07 -6.16
N ASN A 424 3.79 37.15 -6.80
CA ASN A 424 2.49 36.90 -6.18
C ASN A 424 1.85 35.73 -6.92
N PHE A 425 1.65 34.61 -6.23
CA PHE A 425 1.11 33.38 -6.81
C PHE A 425 0.42 32.56 -5.73
N LYS A 426 -0.43 31.62 -6.15
CA LYS A 426 -1.01 30.61 -5.29
C LYS A 426 -0.21 29.31 -5.45
N VAL A 427 -0.05 28.56 -4.37
CA VAL A 427 0.49 27.19 -4.39
C VAL A 427 -0.57 26.25 -3.83
N LYS A 428 -0.69 25.07 -4.42
CA LYS A 428 -1.56 24.00 -3.96
C LYS A 428 -0.81 22.66 -3.96
N LEU A 429 -0.93 21.92 -2.87
CA LEU A 429 -0.48 20.53 -2.73
C LEU A 429 -1.70 19.65 -2.50
N LEU A 430 -1.95 18.70 -3.41
CA LEU A 430 -2.98 17.69 -3.27
C LEU A 430 -2.29 16.36 -2.92
N ASN A 431 -2.56 15.83 -1.73
CA ASN A 431 -2.08 14.53 -1.28
C ASN A 431 -3.21 13.50 -1.37
N GLN A 432 -3.00 12.42 -2.12
CA GLN A 432 -3.93 11.30 -2.26
C GLN A 432 -3.16 10.01 -1.98
N GLY A 433 -3.35 9.41 -0.80
CA GLY A 433 -2.73 8.11 -0.53
C GLY A 433 -1.19 8.14 -0.49
N ASN A 434 -0.58 9.20 0.04
CA ASN A 434 0.86 9.50 -0.02
C ASN A 434 1.42 9.85 -1.42
N LYS A 435 0.57 10.10 -2.41
CA LYS A 435 0.98 10.66 -3.70
C LYS A 435 0.61 12.13 -3.77
N VAL A 436 1.60 12.98 -4.03
CA VAL A 436 1.44 14.43 -4.01
C VAL A 436 1.48 15.00 -5.42
N LYS A 437 0.45 15.78 -5.75
CA LYS A 437 0.40 16.66 -6.92
C LYS A 437 0.66 18.10 -6.49
N MET A 438 1.55 18.78 -7.20
CA MET A 438 2.05 20.11 -6.87
C MET A 438 1.70 21.10 -7.97
N MET A 439 0.98 22.15 -7.60
CA MET A 439 0.40 23.09 -8.57
C MET A 439 0.62 24.55 -8.15
N VAL A 440 0.68 25.42 -9.14
CA VAL A 440 0.74 26.88 -8.95
C VAL A 440 -0.30 27.59 -9.81
N SER A 441 -0.74 28.76 -9.36
CA SER A 441 -1.69 29.58 -10.10
C SER A 441 -1.42 31.07 -9.89
N LYS A 442 -1.83 31.89 -10.87
CA LYS A 442 -1.82 33.36 -10.75
C LYS A 442 -3.01 33.88 -9.95
N ASP A 443 -4.18 33.27 -10.15
CA ASP A 443 -5.49 33.79 -9.71
C ASP A 443 -6.36 32.74 -9.00
N GLY A 444 -6.00 31.46 -9.07
CA GLY A 444 -6.75 30.34 -8.52
C GLY A 444 -7.76 29.72 -9.49
N ASN A 445 -7.91 30.27 -10.70
CA ASN A 445 -8.83 29.76 -11.72
C ASN A 445 -8.12 28.72 -12.60
N ALA A 446 -6.94 29.07 -13.12
CA ALA A 446 -6.13 28.17 -13.94
C ALA A 446 -4.91 27.70 -13.15
N TRP A 447 -4.74 26.38 -13.02
CA TRP A 447 -3.63 25.77 -12.29
C TRP A 447 -2.63 25.14 -13.25
N THR A 448 -1.34 25.41 -13.03
CA THR A 448 -0.23 24.76 -13.72
C THR A 448 0.34 23.67 -12.82
N VAL A 449 0.30 22.42 -13.27
CA VAL A 449 0.94 21.29 -12.60
C VAL A 449 2.45 21.40 -12.80
N LEU A 450 3.22 21.42 -11.71
CA LEU A 450 4.68 21.43 -11.75
C LEU A 450 5.27 20.04 -11.50
N ALA A 451 4.59 19.23 -10.70
CA ALA A 451 4.92 17.82 -10.48
C ALA A 451 3.67 17.05 -10.10
N GLU A 452 3.63 15.79 -10.51
CA GLU A 452 2.63 14.80 -10.13
C GLU A 452 3.32 13.49 -9.71
N ASP A 453 2.55 12.62 -9.07
CA ASP A 453 2.97 11.30 -8.57
C ASP A 453 4.21 11.32 -7.66
N VAL A 454 4.41 12.42 -6.91
CA VAL A 454 5.49 12.51 -5.91
C VAL A 454 5.14 11.62 -4.73
N ASP A 455 5.87 10.53 -4.57
CA ASP A 455 5.69 9.59 -3.47
C ASP A 455 6.34 10.11 -2.17
N VAL A 456 5.53 10.28 -1.14
CA VAL A 456 5.99 10.72 0.20
C VAL A 456 5.85 9.63 1.26
N SER A 457 5.45 8.40 0.89
CA SER A 457 5.19 7.30 1.83
C SER A 457 6.39 6.93 2.71
N ASP A 458 7.60 7.17 2.20
CA ASP A 458 8.89 6.95 2.85
C ASP A 458 9.29 8.06 3.84
N MET A 459 8.57 9.18 3.92
CA MET A 459 8.90 10.32 4.78
C MET A 459 8.38 10.13 6.22
N HIS A 460 8.91 9.12 6.91
CA HIS A 460 8.51 8.75 8.26
C HIS A 460 9.66 8.21 9.12
N HIS A 461 9.37 7.86 10.37
CA HIS A 461 10.35 7.42 11.37
C HIS A 461 11.27 6.31 10.88
N ASN A 462 10.74 5.23 10.28
CA ASN A 462 11.56 4.04 10.02
C ASN A 462 12.70 4.34 9.04
N LYS A 463 12.52 5.34 8.18
CA LYS A 463 13.54 5.82 7.26
C LYS A 463 14.35 7.01 7.81
N TYR A 464 13.68 8.01 8.39
CA TYR A 464 14.30 9.31 8.72
C TYR A 464 14.49 9.57 10.22
N LYS A 465 14.08 8.63 11.07
CA LYS A 465 14.09 8.70 12.54
C LYS A 465 13.29 9.89 13.10
N GLY A 466 13.23 10.00 14.43
CA GLY A 466 12.40 10.97 15.13
C GLY A 466 10.91 10.59 15.12
N PHE A 467 10.13 11.06 16.07
CA PHE A 467 8.76 10.59 16.28
C PHE A 467 7.73 11.60 15.75
N PHE A 468 7.96 12.08 14.53
CA PHE A 468 7.23 13.18 13.90
C PHE A 468 6.21 12.68 12.87
N ALA A 469 5.54 13.62 12.21
CA ALA A 469 4.71 13.40 11.05
C ALA A 469 5.06 14.36 9.90
N LEU A 470 4.60 14.00 8.70
CA LEU A 470 4.76 14.83 7.52
C LEU A 470 3.72 15.97 7.56
N ARG A 471 4.16 17.16 7.98
CA ARG A 471 3.28 18.31 8.24
C ARG A 471 3.21 19.29 7.09
N ALA A 472 2.03 19.80 6.76
CA ALA A 472 1.91 20.88 5.79
C ALA A 472 2.32 22.22 6.40
N GLY A 473 3.01 23.06 5.65
CA GLY A 473 3.53 24.29 6.22
C GLY A 473 4.01 25.37 5.26
N LEU A 474 3.96 26.59 5.77
CA LEU A 474 4.46 27.80 5.13
C LEU A 474 5.97 27.89 5.34
N LEU A 475 6.72 28.23 4.29
CA LEU A 475 8.17 28.39 4.34
C LEU A 475 8.60 29.79 3.92
N SER A 476 9.52 30.39 4.67
CA SER A 476 10.25 31.63 4.30
C SER A 476 11.75 31.45 4.57
N CYS A 477 12.58 31.50 3.52
CA CYS A 477 14.03 31.36 3.63
C CYS A 477 14.82 32.32 2.73
N GLY A 478 16.01 32.74 3.16
CA GLY A 478 16.79 33.82 2.56
C GLY A 478 16.95 35.01 3.50
N LYS A 479 16.94 36.24 2.95
CA LYS A 479 17.27 37.47 3.69
C LYS A 479 16.12 38.48 3.81
N GLY A 480 14.96 38.19 3.22
CA GLY A 480 13.80 39.09 3.20
C GLY A 480 12.64 38.58 4.05
N ASP A 481 11.42 38.88 3.63
CA ASP A 481 10.18 38.34 4.19
C ASP A 481 9.28 37.75 3.08
N ALA A 482 8.27 36.99 3.48
CA ALA A 482 7.17 36.58 2.62
C ALA A 482 5.82 36.89 3.26
N GLY A 483 4.86 37.26 2.43
CA GLY A 483 3.44 37.35 2.82
C GLY A 483 2.70 36.06 2.47
N PHE A 484 1.81 35.63 3.36
CA PHE A 484 0.90 34.51 3.17
C PHE A 484 -0.53 34.96 3.46
N SER A 485 -1.46 34.60 2.60
CA SER A 485 -2.89 34.85 2.82
C SER A 485 -3.73 33.66 2.40
N GLN A 486 -4.93 33.53 2.98
CA GLN A 486 -5.93 32.53 2.58
C GLN A 486 -5.38 31.10 2.63
N PHE A 487 -4.73 30.72 3.74
CA PHE A 487 -4.33 29.33 3.93
C PHE A 487 -5.58 28.46 4.02
N ARG A 488 -5.63 27.40 3.23
CA ARG A 488 -6.71 26.42 3.26
C ARG A 488 -6.16 25.02 3.43
N TYR A 489 -6.83 24.27 4.29
CA TYR A 489 -6.72 22.83 4.44
C TYR A 489 -8.13 22.26 4.32
N ARG A 490 -8.28 21.22 3.51
CA ARG A 490 -9.53 20.46 3.44
C ARG A 490 -9.25 19.00 3.15
N ASN A 491 -10.09 18.12 3.70
CA ASN A 491 -10.28 16.80 3.16
C ASN A 491 -10.64 16.93 1.66
N ALA A 492 -9.88 16.25 0.81
CA ALA A 492 -9.98 16.36 -0.64
C ALA A 492 -10.82 15.24 -1.27
N VAL A 493 -11.55 14.46 -0.47
CA VAL A 493 -12.54 13.50 -0.96
C VAL A 493 -13.64 14.26 -1.71
N PRO A 494 -13.79 14.03 -3.03
CA PRO A 494 -14.78 14.73 -3.84
C PRO A 494 -16.21 14.56 -3.33
N GLN A 495 -17.01 15.63 -3.40
CA GLN A 495 -18.42 15.63 -3.06
C GLN A 495 -19.30 15.62 -4.32
N GLU A 496 -20.61 15.42 -4.19
CA GLU A 496 -21.54 15.40 -5.34
C GLU A 496 -21.41 16.65 -6.23
N LYS A 497 -21.24 17.82 -5.63
CA LYS A 497 -21.04 19.10 -6.36
C LYS A 497 -19.79 19.14 -7.23
N ASP A 498 -18.81 18.27 -6.97
CA ASP A 498 -17.54 18.18 -7.70
C ASP A 498 -17.62 17.15 -8.85
N MET A 499 -18.71 16.37 -8.92
CA MET A 499 -18.93 15.35 -9.95
C MET A 499 -19.33 16.00 -11.27
N SER A 500 -18.84 15.45 -12.39
CA SER A 500 -19.18 15.96 -13.73
C SER A 500 -19.23 14.88 -14.81
N ALA A 501 -18.86 13.64 -14.48
CA ALA A 501 -18.89 12.52 -15.40
C ALA A 501 -19.22 11.22 -14.65
N TYR A 502 -19.40 10.15 -15.41
CA TYR A 502 -19.72 8.82 -14.93
C TYR A 502 -18.73 7.82 -15.53
N LEU A 503 -18.35 6.83 -14.73
CA LEU A 503 -17.58 5.67 -15.16
C LEU A 503 -18.46 4.43 -15.01
N MET A 504 -18.65 3.71 -16.10
CA MET A 504 -19.25 2.38 -16.10
C MET A 504 -18.15 1.33 -16.23
N VAL A 505 -18.07 0.39 -15.29
CA VAL A 505 -17.31 -0.85 -15.44
C VAL A 505 -18.23 -1.96 -15.92
N PHE A 506 -17.75 -2.86 -16.77
CA PHE A 506 -18.52 -4.00 -17.26
C PHE A 506 -17.58 -5.10 -17.77
N HIS A 507 -18.12 -6.27 -18.10
CA HIS A 507 -17.38 -7.33 -18.78
C HIS A 507 -18.05 -7.74 -20.10
N LYS A 508 -17.35 -8.56 -20.87
CA LYS A 508 -17.88 -9.20 -22.08
C LYS A 508 -17.60 -10.69 -22.08
N ASP A 509 -18.52 -11.48 -22.64
CA ASP A 509 -18.39 -12.94 -22.68
C ASP A 509 -17.22 -13.41 -23.57
N GLU A 510 -16.86 -12.65 -24.60
CA GLU A 510 -15.79 -13.06 -25.51
C GLU A 510 -14.42 -13.05 -24.83
N THR A 511 -14.18 -12.07 -23.95
CA THR A 511 -12.86 -11.82 -23.36
C THR A 511 -12.79 -12.13 -21.87
N HIS A 512 -13.94 -12.18 -21.19
CA HIS A 512 -14.03 -12.22 -19.72
C HIS A 512 -13.10 -11.19 -19.05
N GLY A 513 -12.90 -10.04 -19.69
CA GLY A 513 -12.04 -8.97 -19.21
C GLY A 513 -12.83 -7.83 -18.58
N LEU A 514 -12.12 -6.96 -17.87
CA LEU A 514 -12.66 -5.71 -17.34
C LEU A 514 -12.65 -4.65 -18.45
N TYR A 515 -13.78 -4.01 -18.65
CA TYR A 515 -13.95 -2.85 -19.51
C TYR A 515 -14.35 -1.64 -18.67
N MET A 516 -14.02 -0.46 -19.17
CA MET A 516 -14.40 0.82 -18.59
C MET A 516 -14.95 1.71 -19.68
N ALA A 517 -16.05 2.41 -19.41
CA ALA A 517 -16.64 3.39 -20.31
C ALA A 517 -16.96 4.69 -19.57
N VAL A 518 -16.63 5.83 -20.19
CA VAL A 518 -16.87 7.16 -19.63
C VAL A 518 -18.09 7.80 -20.29
N SER A 519 -18.87 8.53 -19.50
CA SER A 519 -19.99 9.36 -19.96
C SER A 519 -19.95 10.72 -19.26
N HIS A 520 -19.98 11.82 -20.02
CA HIS A 520 -20.02 13.18 -19.46
C HIS A 520 -21.45 13.69 -19.22
N ASP A 521 -22.46 13.06 -19.83
CA ASP A 521 -23.87 13.42 -19.71
C ASP A 521 -24.69 12.41 -18.89
N GLY A 522 -24.13 11.23 -18.62
CA GLY A 522 -24.82 10.10 -17.98
C GLY A 522 -25.79 9.37 -18.91
N TYR A 523 -25.77 9.64 -20.21
CA TYR A 523 -26.61 9.00 -21.22
C TYR A 523 -25.79 8.28 -22.29
N THR A 524 -24.68 8.89 -22.71
CA THR A 524 -23.83 8.40 -23.80
C THR A 524 -22.52 7.89 -23.23
N PHE A 525 -22.28 6.59 -23.33
CA PHE A 525 -21.08 5.94 -22.81
C PHE A 525 -20.12 5.58 -23.95
N THR A 526 -18.84 5.89 -23.76
CA THR A 526 -17.75 5.53 -24.67
C THR A 526 -16.76 4.64 -23.93
N ALA A 527 -16.56 3.41 -24.42
CA ALA A 527 -15.56 2.52 -23.87
C ALA A 527 -14.16 3.07 -24.11
N LEU A 528 -13.35 3.03 -23.06
CA LEU A 528 -11.93 3.34 -23.10
C LEU A 528 -11.19 2.24 -23.88
N ASN A 529 -9.90 2.47 -24.12
CA ASN A 529 -9.03 1.54 -24.85
C ASN A 529 -9.61 1.10 -26.22
N ASP A 530 -10.25 2.02 -26.96
CA ASP A 530 -10.91 1.75 -28.25
C ASP A 530 -11.94 0.58 -28.22
N GLY A 531 -12.60 0.35 -27.08
CA GLY A 531 -13.58 -0.73 -26.94
C GLY A 531 -12.96 -2.11 -26.68
N GLU A 532 -11.65 -2.17 -26.42
CA GLU A 532 -10.92 -3.33 -25.92
C GLU A 532 -10.93 -3.34 -24.37
N PRO A 533 -10.74 -4.51 -23.72
CA PRO A 533 -10.69 -4.59 -22.26
C PRO A 533 -9.50 -3.77 -21.72
N VAL A 534 -9.71 -3.07 -20.61
CA VAL A 534 -8.64 -2.38 -19.88
C VAL A 534 -7.79 -3.35 -19.07
N ILE A 535 -8.37 -4.49 -18.66
CA ILE A 535 -7.67 -5.64 -18.08
C ILE A 535 -8.17 -6.92 -18.73
N ALA A 536 -7.26 -7.73 -19.27
CA ALA A 536 -7.58 -9.01 -19.89
C ALA A 536 -8.00 -10.06 -18.84
N GLY A 537 -8.97 -10.91 -19.20
CA GLY A 537 -9.66 -11.77 -18.24
C GLY A 537 -8.81 -12.81 -17.51
N ASP A 538 -7.76 -13.27 -18.17
CA ASP A 538 -6.89 -14.38 -17.76
C ASP A 538 -5.62 -13.95 -17.02
N THR A 539 -5.47 -12.64 -16.81
CA THR A 539 -4.22 -12.05 -16.30
C THR A 539 -4.18 -11.96 -14.77
N ILE A 540 -5.32 -11.70 -14.14
CA ILE A 540 -5.38 -11.32 -12.73
C ILE A 540 -6.19 -12.28 -11.84
N ALA A 541 -6.96 -13.18 -12.43
CA ALA A 541 -7.75 -14.19 -11.74
C ALA A 541 -6.99 -15.51 -11.54
N TYR A 542 -7.22 -16.23 -10.44
CA TYR A 542 -6.66 -17.57 -10.25
C TYR A 542 -7.31 -18.61 -11.17
N GLN A 543 -8.61 -18.48 -11.43
CA GLN A 543 -9.40 -19.38 -12.28
C GLN A 543 -9.36 -18.98 -13.77
N ARG A 544 -8.59 -17.92 -14.08
CA ARG A 544 -8.25 -17.38 -15.40
C ARG A 544 -9.37 -16.62 -16.11
N GLY A 545 -10.36 -16.12 -15.38
CA GLY A 545 -11.39 -15.19 -15.88
C GLY A 545 -11.80 -14.20 -14.80
N ILE A 546 -12.11 -12.96 -15.18
CA ILE A 546 -12.77 -12.00 -14.29
C ILE A 546 -14.17 -11.71 -14.81
N ARG A 547 -15.11 -11.57 -13.88
CA ARG A 547 -16.51 -11.30 -14.20
C ARG A 547 -17.12 -10.38 -13.17
N ASP A 548 -18.31 -9.88 -13.50
CA ASP A 548 -19.19 -9.17 -12.58
C ASP A 548 -18.48 -8.01 -11.85
N PRO A 549 -17.85 -7.08 -12.59
CA PRO A 549 -17.14 -5.97 -11.97
C PRO A 549 -18.10 -5.01 -11.28
N HIS A 550 -17.85 -4.77 -10.00
CA HIS A 550 -18.45 -3.68 -9.25
C HIS A 550 -17.37 -2.69 -8.82
N ILE A 551 -17.64 -1.40 -8.94
CA ILE A 551 -16.73 -0.33 -8.55
C ILE A 551 -17.40 0.61 -7.54
N TYR A 552 -16.65 1.04 -6.54
CA TYR A 552 -17.13 1.90 -5.45
C TYR A 552 -16.09 2.96 -5.10
N ARG A 553 -16.52 4.19 -4.84
CA ARG A 553 -15.66 5.23 -4.25
C ARG A 553 -15.83 5.20 -2.73
N GLY A 554 -14.77 4.84 -2.01
CA GLY A 554 -14.81 4.75 -0.56
C GLY A 554 -14.75 6.11 0.15
N PRO A 555 -14.96 6.11 1.48
CA PRO A 555 -14.95 7.34 2.29
C PRO A 555 -13.57 8.00 2.37
N ASP A 556 -12.48 7.28 2.03
CA ASP A 556 -11.13 7.83 1.92
C ASP A 556 -10.86 8.49 0.56
N GLY A 557 -11.80 8.39 -0.39
CA GLY A 557 -11.70 8.91 -1.75
C GLY A 557 -11.06 7.96 -2.76
N ALA A 558 -10.59 6.79 -2.32
CA ALA A 558 -10.06 5.76 -3.21
C ALA A 558 -11.18 5.01 -3.93
N PHE A 559 -10.82 4.36 -5.04
CA PHE A 559 -11.67 3.49 -5.84
C PHE A 559 -11.40 2.03 -5.48
N TYR A 560 -12.47 1.29 -5.24
CA TYR A 560 -12.47 -0.12 -4.86
C TYR A 560 -13.21 -0.90 -5.92
N LEU A 561 -12.59 -1.95 -6.44
CA LEU A 561 -13.16 -2.78 -7.50
C LEU A 561 -13.13 -4.24 -7.08
N ALA A 562 -14.29 -4.90 -7.14
CA ALA A 562 -14.45 -6.32 -6.84
C ALA A 562 -14.99 -7.04 -8.08
N MET A 563 -14.49 -8.25 -8.33
CA MET A 563 -14.89 -9.09 -9.45
C MET A 563 -14.94 -10.56 -9.03
N THR A 564 -15.81 -11.33 -9.67
CA THR A 564 -15.82 -12.79 -9.58
C THR A 564 -14.51 -13.35 -10.17
N ASP A 565 -13.83 -14.23 -9.44
CA ASP A 565 -12.75 -15.08 -9.97
C ASP A 565 -13.39 -16.28 -10.68
N LEU A 566 -13.48 -16.21 -12.01
CA LEU A 566 -14.28 -17.11 -12.85
C LEU A 566 -13.38 -18.13 -13.57
N HIS A 567 -13.86 -19.36 -13.74
CA HIS A 567 -13.33 -20.24 -14.78
C HIS A 567 -13.68 -19.71 -16.17
N VAL A 568 -12.68 -19.51 -17.05
CA VAL A 568 -12.93 -19.23 -18.47
C VAL A 568 -13.29 -20.47 -19.28
N PHE A 569 -13.59 -20.28 -20.57
CA PHE A 569 -13.75 -21.31 -21.59
C PHE A 569 -12.46 -22.12 -21.80
N ALA A 570 -12.14 -22.96 -20.82
CA ALA A 570 -10.80 -23.47 -20.65
C ALA A 570 -10.37 -24.48 -21.72
N GLN A 571 -11.30 -25.16 -22.39
CA GLN A 571 -10.98 -26.01 -23.55
C GLN A 571 -10.75 -25.18 -24.82
N ARG A 572 -11.62 -24.20 -25.11
CA ARG A 572 -11.43 -23.22 -26.19
C ARG A 572 -10.06 -22.56 -26.08
N ASP A 573 -9.70 -22.23 -24.85
CA ASP A 573 -8.51 -21.47 -24.49
C ASP A 573 -7.33 -22.38 -24.08
N GLY A 574 -7.41 -23.69 -24.33
CA GLY A 574 -6.29 -24.62 -24.14
C GLY A 574 -5.78 -24.81 -22.70
N TYR A 575 -6.41 -24.21 -21.69
CA TYR A 575 -6.03 -24.37 -20.28
C TYR A 575 -6.44 -25.73 -19.70
N ARG A 576 -7.48 -26.37 -20.24
CA ARG A 576 -8.08 -27.60 -19.68
C ARG A 576 -8.65 -28.50 -20.78
N THR A 577 -8.97 -29.75 -20.42
CA THR A 577 -9.59 -30.73 -21.33
C THR A 577 -11.11 -30.60 -21.47
N THR A 578 -11.75 -29.87 -20.56
CA THR A 578 -13.20 -29.62 -20.55
C THR A 578 -13.49 -28.12 -20.71
N GLN A 579 -14.60 -27.78 -21.37
CA GLN A 579 -15.03 -26.39 -21.55
C GLN A 579 -15.18 -25.67 -20.21
N TRP A 580 -15.64 -26.40 -19.19
CA TRP A 580 -15.82 -25.94 -17.81
C TRP A 580 -15.42 -27.06 -16.83
N GLU A 581 -14.64 -26.75 -15.80
CA GLU A 581 -14.29 -27.68 -14.70
C GLU A 581 -15.43 -27.77 -13.65
N ARG A 582 -16.65 -28.08 -14.10
CA ARG A 582 -17.83 -28.19 -13.23
C ARG A 582 -18.05 -29.66 -12.89
N ASP A 583 -17.69 -30.09 -11.69
CA ASP A 583 -18.14 -31.40 -11.23
C ASP A 583 -19.66 -31.37 -10.97
N GLY A 584 -20.35 -32.50 -11.11
CA GLY A 584 -21.80 -32.57 -10.90
C GLY A 584 -22.24 -32.29 -9.44
N LYS A 585 -21.28 -32.19 -8.51
CA LYS A 585 -21.56 -31.96 -7.07
C LYS A 585 -21.93 -30.50 -6.80
N TYR A 586 -21.50 -29.54 -7.61
CA TYR A 586 -21.70 -28.09 -7.41
C TYR A 586 -22.58 -27.41 -8.48
N GLY A 587 -23.12 -28.19 -9.43
CA GLY A 587 -24.03 -27.72 -10.47
C GLY A 587 -23.42 -26.63 -11.36
N TRP A 588 -24.10 -25.47 -11.48
CA TRP A 588 -23.57 -24.31 -12.20
C TRP A 588 -22.41 -23.58 -11.47
N GLY A 589 -22.04 -24.00 -10.25
CA GLY A 589 -21.03 -23.33 -9.42
C GLY A 589 -19.69 -24.08 -9.34
N ASN A 590 -18.59 -23.36 -9.50
CA ASN A 590 -17.27 -23.71 -8.91
C ASN A 590 -16.36 -22.46 -8.73
N ASN A 591 -16.91 -21.25 -8.86
CA ASN A 591 -16.19 -20.00 -8.63
C ASN A 591 -16.11 -19.79 -7.13
N ARG A 592 -14.91 -19.80 -6.56
CA ARG A 592 -14.73 -19.83 -5.09
C ARG A 592 -13.95 -18.62 -4.58
N GLY A 593 -13.73 -17.65 -5.45
CA GLY A 593 -12.88 -16.53 -5.15
C GLY A 593 -13.34 -15.24 -5.79
N LEU A 594 -12.77 -14.16 -5.29
CA LEU A 594 -12.95 -12.81 -5.79
C LEU A 594 -11.59 -12.23 -6.14
N VAL A 595 -11.58 -11.31 -7.09
CA VAL A 595 -10.44 -10.44 -7.37
C VAL A 595 -10.78 -9.06 -6.82
N LEU A 596 -9.95 -8.55 -5.92
CA LEU A 596 -10.14 -7.26 -5.26
C LEU A 596 -9.03 -6.29 -5.69
N MET A 597 -9.41 -5.05 -5.97
CA MET A 597 -8.49 -4.03 -6.45
C MET A 597 -8.76 -2.68 -5.79
N LYS A 598 -7.69 -1.95 -5.41
CA LYS A 598 -7.76 -0.58 -4.86
C LYS A 598 -6.91 0.38 -5.70
N SER A 599 -7.43 1.56 -6.01
CA SER A 599 -6.73 2.60 -6.76
C SER A 599 -7.08 4.01 -6.28
N TRP A 600 -6.16 4.95 -6.42
CA TRP A 600 -6.40 6.38 -6.20
C TRP A 600 -6.66 7.16 -7.49
N ASP A 601 -6.40 6.55 -8.66
CA ASP A 601 -6.39 7.23 -9.94
C ASP A 601 -7.07 6.48 -11.09
N LEU A 602 -7.65 5.30 -10.82
CA LEU A 602 -8.29 4.38 -11.77
C LEU A 602 -7.34 3.76 -12.80
N ILE A 603 -6.05 4.05 -12.72
CA ILE A 603 -5.02 3.61 -13.67
C ILE A 603 -4.10 2.60 -12.98
N ASN A 604 -3.60 2.96 -11.79
CA ASN A 604 -2.69 2.18 -10.98
C ASN A 604 -3.48 1.45 -9.90
N TRP A 605 -3.43 0.12 -9.92
CA TRP A 605 -4.22 -0.73 -9.03
C TRP A 605 -3.34 -1.62 -8.16
N LYS A 606 -3.58 -1.62 -6.85
CA LYS A 606 -3.18 -2.72 -5.96
C LYS A 606 -4.19 -3.85 -6.13
N ARG A 607 -3.73 -5.11 -6.15
CA ARG A 607 -4.58 -6.29 -6.37
C ARG A 607 -4.38 -7.34 -5.28
N THR A 608 -5.46 -7.98 -4.87
CA THR A 608 -5.44 -9.29 -4.19
C THR A 608 -6.44 -10.26 -4.82
N ASN A 609 -6.27 -11.56 -4.55
CA ASN A 609 -7.24 -12.60 -4.87
C ASN A 609 -7.62 -13.32 -3.59
N ILE A 610 -8.91 -13.51 -3.36
CA ILE A 610 -9.44 -14.19 -2.18
C ILE A 610 -10.03 -15.53 -2.56
N ARG A 611 -9.90 -16.53 -1.68
CA ARG A 611 -10.45 -17.89 -1.85
C ARG A 611 -11.25 -18.29 -0.61
N PHE A 612 -12.58 -18.24 -0.71
CA PHE A 612 -13.48 -18.53 0.42
C PHE A 612 -13.33 -19.97 0.90
N ASP A 613 -13.13 -20.92 -0.01
CA ASP A 613 -12.96 -22.35 0.31
C ASP A 613 -11.71 -22.66 1.14
N LYS A 614 -10.79 -21.70 1.25
CA LYS A 614 -9.57 -21.79 2.04
C LYS A 614 -9.65 -21.04 3.38
N MET A 615 -10.74 -20.31 3.65
CA MET A 615 -10.85 -19.49 4.87
C MET A 615 -11.05 -20.31 6.14
N SER A 616 -11.80 -21.41 6.08
CA SER A 616 -12.01 -22.31 7.21
C SER A 616 -12.46 -23.69 6.73
N ALA A 617 -12.37 -24.69 7.61
CA ALA A 617 -12.85 -26.04 7.31
C ALA A 617 -14.34 -26.05 6.88
N GLY A 618 -15.17 -25.20 7.48
CA GLY A 618 -16.59 -25.08 7.16
C GLY A 618 -16.87 -24.47 5.78
N MET A 619 -15.94 -23.70 5.21
CA MET A 619 -16.11 -23.09 3.88
C MET A 619 -15.67 -24.01 2.73
N SER A 620 -15.09 -25.18 3.02
CA SER A 620 -14.58 -26.11 2.02
C SER A 620 -15.63 -26.63 1.02
N GLU A 621 -16.91 -26.54 1.39
CA GLU A 621 -18.05 -27.00 0.58
C GLU A 621 -18.83 -25.87 -0.11
N ILE A 622 -18.29 -24.66 -0.12
CA ILE A 622 -18.86 -23.56 -0.89
C ILE A 622 -19.02 -23.96 -2.36
N GLY A 623 -20.23 -23.81 -2.88
CA GLY A 623 -20.58 -24.13 -4.26
C GLY A 623 -20.24 -22.97 -5.20
N CYS A 624 -20.55 -21.75 -4.80
CA CYS A 624 -20.12 -20.53 -5.49
C CYS A 624 -19.96 -19.33 -4.54
N ALA A 625 -19.14 -18.38 -4.97
CA ALA A 625 -19.14 -16.98 -4.60
C ALA A 625 -18.99 -16.16 -5.89
N TRP A 626 -19.96 -15.31 -6.24
CA TRP A 626 -19.93 -14.49 -7.45
C TRP A 626 -20.74 -13.20 -7.28
N ALA A 627 -20.68 -12.33 -8.29
CA ALA A 627 -21.30 -11.01 -8.32
C ALA A 627 -21.01 -10.21 -7.05
N PRO A 628 -19.73 -9.96 -6.74
CA PRO A 628 -19.38 -9.17 -5.59
C PRO A 628 -19.66 -7.70 -5.83
N GLU A 629 -20.15 -7.04 -4.79
CA GLU A 629 -20.37 -5.62 -4.73
C GLU A 629 -19.79 -5.04 -3.45
N VAL A 630 -19.58 -3.73 -3.45
CA VAL A 630 -18.81 -3.04 -2.41
C VAL A 630 -19.57 -1.83 -1.91
N THR A 631 -19.66 -1.69 -0.60
CA THR A 631 -20.23 -0.52 0.06
C THR A 631 -19.49 -0.21 1.36
N TYR A 632 -19.88 0.87 2.07
CA TYR A 632 -19.33 1.23 3.36
C TYR A 632 -20.39 1.17 4.45
N ASP A 633 -20.12 0.40 5.49
CA ASP A 633 -20.94 0.37 6.70
C ASP A 633 -20.46 1.45 7.65
N ALA A 634 -21.15 2.59 7.64
CA ALA A 634 -20.82 3.74 8.48
C ALA A 634 -20.99 3.46 9.99
N GLN A 635 -21.83 2.49 10.39
CA GLN A 635 -21.99 2.13 11.80
C GLN A 635 -20.81 1.30 12.29
N LYS A 636 -20.27 0.43 11.43
CA LYS A 636 -19.05 -0.34 11.72
C LYS A 636 -17.76 0.41 11.41
N GLY A 637 -17.84 1.46 10.60
CA GLY A 637 -16.68 2.18 10.12
C GLY A 637 -15.82 1.37 9.13
N LYS A 638 -16.41 0.39 8.43
CA LYS A 638 -15.68 -0.58 7.59
C LYS A 638 -16.24 -0.73 6.19
N LEU A 639 -15.37 -1.09 5.26
CA LEU A 639 -15.75 -1.55 3.94
C LEU A 639 -16.42 -2.93 4.03
N MET A 640 -17.50 -3.10 3.29
CA MET A 640 -18.29 -4.33 3.23
C MET A 640 -18.34 -4.81 1.79
N ILE A 641 -18.01 -6.08 1.57
CA ILE A 641 -18.26 -6.78 0.31
C ILE A 641 -19.49 -7.65 0.50
N TYR A 642 -20.46 -7.54 -0.38
CA TYR A 642 -21.65 -8.40 -0.41
C TYR A 642 -21.74 -9.10 -1.76
N PHE A 643 -22.19 -10.34 -1.76
CA PHE A 643 -22.06 -11.23 -2.93
C PHE A 643 -23.05 -12.38 -2.86
N THR A 644 -23.26 -13.02 -4.01
CA THR A 644 -24.07 -14.24 -4.09
C THR A 644 -23.26 -15.44 -3.65
N MET A 645 -23.81 -16.25 -2.76
CA MET A 645 -23.16 -17.48 -2.30
C MET A 645 -24.17 -18.59 -1.98
N ARG A 646 -23.73 -19.84 -2.14
CA ARG A 646 -24.41 -21.05 -1.65
C ARG A 646 -23.41 -22.13 -1.23
N PHE A 647 -23.86 -23.04 -0.38
CA PHE A 647 -23.17 -24.30 -0.14
C PHE A 647 -23.65 -25.37 -1.11
N ARG A 648 -22.72 -26.13 -1.69
CA ARG A 648 -23.02 -27.21 -2.65
C ARG A 648 -24.02 -26.76 -3.73
N ASN A 649 -25.24 -27.28 -3.69
CA ASN A 649 -26.32 -27.06 -4.66
C ASN A 649 -27.57 -26.41 -4.02
N GLU A 650 -27.42 -25.76 -2.86
CA GLU A 650 -28.52 -25.05 -2.21
C GLU A 650 -29.02 -23.86 -3.04
N ALA A 651 -30.17 -23.29 -2.66
CA ALA A 651 -30.62 -22.03 -3.25
C ALA A 651 -29.61 -20.91 -2.91
N ASN A 652 -29.35 -20.01 -3.87
CA ASN A 652 -28.42 -18.93 -3.62
C ASN A 652 -29.02 -17.88 -2.68
N LYS A 653 -28.18 -17.29 -1.84
CA LYS A 653 -28.52 -16.17 -0.97
C LYS A 653 -27.48 -15.08 -1.13
N LEU A 654 -27.81 -13.88 -0.64
CA LEU A 654 -26.84 -12.80 -0.54
C LEU A 654 -26.13 -12.89 0.81
N TYR A 655 -24.80 -12.85 0.77
CA TYR A 655 -23.92 -12.84 1.94
C TYR A 655 -23.09 -11.56 1.95
N TYR A 656 -22.51 -11.23 3.11
CA TYR A 656 -21.52 -10.17 3.23
C TYR A 656 -20.33 -10.55 4.10
N VAL A 657 -19.23 -9.83 3.91
CA VAL A 657 -18.03 -9.85 4.74
C VAL A 657 -17.49 -8.43 4.92
N TYR A 658 -16.83 -8.16 6.04
CA TYR A 658 -16.01 -6.96 6.19
C TYR A 658 -14.59 -7.19 5.71
N VAL A 659 -13.98 -6.14 5.14
CA VAL A 659 -12.63 -6.13 4.61
C VAL A 659 -11.85 -4.94 5.16
N ASN A 660 -10.54 -5.10 5.28
CA ASN A 660 -9.66 -4.06 5.79
C ASN A 660 -9.56 -2.83 4.84
N ASP A 661 -9.02 -1.72 5.34
CA ASP A 661 -8.93 -0.44 4.59
C ASP A 661 -8.12 -0.54 3.29
N GLU A 662 -7.18 -1.48 3.27
CA GLU A 662 -6.31 -1.79 2.13
C GLU A 662 -6.98 -2.65 1.06
N PHE A 663 -8.20 -3.14 1.35
CA PHE A 663 -9.00 -3.97 0.47
C PHE A 663 -8.28 -5.25 0.01
N ASP A 664 -7.46 -5.80 0.90
CA ASP A 664 -6.61 -6.96 0.61
C ASP A 664 -6.87 -8.19 1.51
N THR A 665 -7.63 -8.00 2.59
CA THR A 665 -7.87 -9.03 3.61
C THR A 665 -9.34 -9.03 4.05
N ILE A 666 -9.98 -10.20 4.07
CA ILE A 666 -11.30 -10.39 4.70
C ILE A 666 -11.11 -10.54 6.21
N GLU A 667 -11.88 -9.77 6.98
CA GLU A 667 -11.80 -9.72 8.45
C GLU A 667 -12.89 -10.56 9.13
N THR A 668 -13.95 -10.96 8.41
CA THR A 668 -15.05 -11.76 8.96
C THR A 668 -15.39 -12.97 8.10
N LEU A 669 -15.96 -14.01 8.72
CA LEU A 669 -16.61 -15.08 7.97
C LEU A 669 -17.86 -14.54 7.25
N PRO A 670 -18.26 -15.12 6.10
CA PRO A 670 -19.51 -14.76 5.42
C PRO A 670 -20.74 -14.85 6.33
N GLN A 671 -21.55 -13.80 6.34
CA GLN A 671 -22.83 -13.71 7.06
C GLN A 671 -23.97 -13.48 6.08
N ILE A 672 -25.15 -14.03 6.35
CA ILE A 672 -26.32 -13.85 5.48
C ILE A 672 -26.73 -12.37 5.54
N LEU A 673 -26.78 -11.73 4.37
CA LEU A 673 -27.31 -10.38 4.17
C LEU A 673 -28.82 -10.43 3.96
N PHE A 674 -29.25 -11.31 3.04
CA PHE A 674 -30.63 -11.41 2.61
C PHE A 674 -30.93 -12.79 1.99
N GLU A 675 -32.12 -13.30 2.27
CA GLU A 675 -32.66 -14.51 1.67
C GLU A 675 -34.07 -14.26 1.15
N TYR A 676 -34.41 -14.90 0.03
CA TYR A 676 -35.75 -14.78 -0.52
C TYR A 676 -36.76 -15.46 0.42
N PRO A 677 -37.96 -14.89 0.66
CA PRO A 677 -38.94 -15.47 1.59
C PRO A 677 -39.36 -16.91 1.29
N ASN A 678 -39.29 -17.32 0.02
CA ASN A 678 -39.41 -18.72 -0.38
C ASN A 678 -38.03 -19.36 -0.44
N GLU A 679 -37.77 -20.32 0.46
CA GLU A 679 -36.48 -21.03 0.61
C GLU A 679 -36.00 -21.76 -0.65
N LYS A 680 -36.90 -22.01 -1.63
CA LYS A 680 -36.55 -22.65 -2.91
C LYS A 680 -36.15 -21.65 -4.00
N THR A 681 -36.27 -20.36 -3.73
CA THR A 681 -35.97 -19.29 -4.69
C THR A 681 -34.64 -18.64 -4.31
N SER A 682 -33.75 -18.59 -5.28
CA SER A 682 -32.44 -17.96 -5.19
C SER A 682 -32.58 -16.44 -5.24
N ALA A 683 -31.96 -15.76 -4.28
CA ALA A 683 -31.66 -14.33 -4.36
C ALA A 683 -30.20 -14.18 -4.80
N ILE A 684 -29.97 -13.54 -5.94
CA ILE A 684 -28.63 -13.30 -6.50
C ILE A 684 -28.48 -11.81 -6.87
N ASP A 685 -27.24 -11.42 -7.16
CA ASP A 685 -26.82 -10.13 -7.72
C ASP A 685 -27.55 -8.96 -7.06
N GLY A 686 -27.12 -8.61 -5.85
CA GLY A 686 -27.75 -7.55 -5.07
C GLY A 686 -26.94 -6.27 -5.14
N ASP A 687 -27.60 -5.10 -5.19
CA ASP A 687 -27.03 -3.74 -5.14
C ASP A 687 -27.67 -2.91 -4.03
N ILE A 688 -26.82 -2.35 -3.13
CA ILE A 688 -27.24 -1.55 -1.99
C ILE A 688 -26.96 -0.08 -2.26
N THR A 689 -28.02 0.72 -2.33
CA THR A 689 -27.93 2.18 -2.42
C THR A 689 -28.55 2.83 -1.18
N LYS A 690 -27.80 3.71 -0.51
CA LYS A 690 -28.30 4.51 0.61
C LYS A 690 -29.02 5.77 0.10
N VAL A 691 -30.26 5.99 0.54
CA VAL A 691 -31.04 7.21 0.26
C VAL A 691 -31.67 7.72 1.55
N GLY A 692 -31.27 8.93 1.96
CA GLY A 692 -31.57 9.44 3.30
C GLY A 692 -31.03 8.48 4.36
N ASP A 693 -31.91 8.03 5.27
CA ASP A 693 -31.57 7.09 6.35
C ASP A 693 -31.85 5.63 5.99
N LYS A 694 -32.35 5.34 4.78
CA LYS A 694 -32.73 4.00 4.33
C LYS A 694 -31.70 3.41 3.37
N TYR A 695 -31.58 2.08 3.41
CA TYR A 695 -30.78 1.27 2.51
C TYR A 695 -31.71 0.49 1.59
N HIS A 696 -31.57 0.69 0.28
CA HIS A 696 -32.35 0.05 -0.77
C HIS A 696 -31.53 -1.05 -1.41
N LEU A 697 -31.96 -2.31 -1.26
CA LEU A 697 -31.36 -3.49 -1.88
C LEU A 697 -32.18 -3.89 -3.11
N PHE A 698 -31.66 -3.65 -4.31
CA PHE A 698 -32.19 -4.29 -5.51
C PHE A 698 -31.50 -5.63 -5.69
N TYR A 699 -32.23 -6.65 -6.11
CA TYR A 699 -31.68 -8.00 -6.28
C TYR A 699 -32.48 -8.80 -7.31
N VAL A 700 -31.96 -9.96 -7.71
CA VAL A 700 -32.60 -10.84 -8.69
C VAL A 700 -33.27 -12.03 -7.99
N ALA A 701 -34.55 -12.26 -8.28
CA ALA A 701 -35.20 -13.53 -7.98
C ALA A 701 -35.00 -14.47 -9.17
N HIS A 702 -34.11 -15.46 -9.05
CA HIS A 702 -33.61 -16.19 -10.22
C HIS A 702 -34.40 -17.47 -10.58
N ASP A 703 -35.13 -18.05 -9.62
CA ASP A 703 -35.91 -19.28 -9.87
C ASP A 703 -37.35 -18.95 -10.31
N GLY A 704 -37.70 -19.29 -11.55
CA GLY A 704 -38.99 -18.95 -12.18
C GLY A 704 -38.82 -17.94 -13.32
N PRO A 705 -39.77 -17.01 -13.58
CA PRO A 705 -39.47 -15.83 -14.39
C PRO A 705 -38.43 -15.01 -13.64
N ALA A 706 -37.21 -14.89 -14.14
CA ALA A 706 -36.12 -14.18 -13.47
C ALA A 706 -36.15 -12.67 -13.75
N GLY A 707 -35.80 -11.87 -12.75
CA GLY A 707 -35.59 -10.43 -12.88
C GLY A 707 -35.67 -9.69 -11.54
N ILE A 708 -35.95 -8.39 -11.57
CA ILE A 708 -35.52 -7.45 -10.52
C ILE A 708 -36.58 -7.23 -9.44
N LYS A 709 -36.13 -7.39 -8.20
CA LYS A 709 -36.85 -7.20 -6.95
C LYS A 709 -36.15 -6.17 -6.06
N HIS A 710 -36.82 -5.79 -4.98
CA HIS A 710 -36.37 -4.74 -4.07
C HIS A 710 -36.65 -5.15 -2.61
N ALA A 711 -35.78 -4.73 -1.70
CA ALA A 711 -35.98 -4.80 -0.27
C ALA A 711 -35.36 -3.57 0.42
N VAL A 712 -35.86 -3.18 1.59
CA VAL A 712 -35.44 -1.94 2.28
C VAL A 712 -35.06 -2.20 3.72
N SER A 713 -34.00 -1.56 4.23
CA SER A 713 -33.57 -1.65 5.63
C SER A 713 -33.16 -0.28 6.21
N ASP A 714 -33.13 -0.19 7.54
CA ASP A 714 -32.45 0.87 8.29
C ASP A 714 -30.95 0.59 8.51
N ARG A 715 -30.47 -0.57 8.06
CA ARG A 715 -29.10 -1.05 8.25
C ARG A 715 -28.53 -1.53 6.93
N THR A 716 -27.24 -1.27 6.69
CA THR A 716 -26.55 -1.74 5.49
C THR A 716 -26.49 -3.26 5.42
N ASN A 717 -26.33 -3.94 6.56
CA ASN A 717 -25.89 -5.33 6.65
C ASN A 717 -26.98 -6.35 7.01
N GLY A 718 -28.27 -6.00 6.97
CA GLY A 718 -29.34 -6.96 7.25
C GLY A 718 -30.69 -6.31 7.53
N ASN A 719 -31.66 -7.11 7.99
CA ASN A 719 -33.04 -6.70 8.28
C ASN A 719 -33.78 -6.05 7.10
N TYR A 720 -33.48 -6.50 5.88
CA TYR A 720 -34.16 -6.02 4.69
C TYR A 720 -35.60 -6.54 4.62
N GLU A 721 -36.55 -5.61 4.59
CA GLU A 721 -37.97 -5.88 4.39
C GLU A 721 -38.24 -6.12 2.91
N PHE A 722 -38.72 -7.34 2.60
CA PHE A 722 -39.01 -7.80 1.24
C PHE A 722 -40.19 -7.05 0.59
N ASP A 723 -40.02 -6.61 -0.66
CA ASP A 723 -41.09 -6.12 -1.51
C ASP A 723 -41.41 -7.14 -2.64
N PRO A 724 -42.66 -7.65 -2.73
CA PRO A 724 -43.03 -8.63 -3.76
C PRO A 724 -43.13 -8.06 -5.18
N ARG A 725 -43.12 -6.73 -5.38
CA ARG A 725 -43.29 -6.10 -6.69
C ARG A 725 -42.19 -6.49 -7.68
N TRP A 726 -42.52 -6.51 -8.97
CA TRP A 726 -41.56 -6.60 -10.08
C TRP A 726 -41.19 -5.19 -10.50
N TYR A 727 -39.89 -4.90 -10.56
CA TYR A 727 -39.39 -3.53 -10.79
C TYR A 727 -38.86 -3.31 -12.20
N ASP A 728 -38.36 -4.35 -12.87
CA ASP A 728 -38.00 -4.26 -14.27
C ASP A 728 -39.25 -4.26 -15.17
N PHE A 729 -39.10 -3.67 -16.36
CA PHE A 729 -40.12 -3.66 -17.41
C PHE A 729 -39.79 -4.67 -18.52
N GLU A 730 -38.85 -5.59 -18.27
CA GLU A 730 -38.29 -6.43 -19.31
C GLU A 730 -39.11 -7.73 -19.46
N PRO A 731 -39.69 -8.01 -20.64
CA PRO A 731 -40.41 -9.27 -20.87
C PRO A 731 -39.50 -10.50 -20.93
N LYS A 732 -38.17 -10.30 -20.89
CA LYS A 732 -37.13 -11.32 -20.95
C LYS A 732 -36.39 -11.40 -19.62
N ALA A 733 -35.69 -12.51 -19.38
CA ALA A 733 -34.94 -12.67 -18.15
C ALA A 733 -33.80 -11.65 -18.07
N CYS A 734 -33.66 -11.02 -16.91
CA CYS A 734 -32.62 -10.04 -16.61
C CYS A 734 -31.99 -10.27 -15.23
N GLU A 735 -30.80 -9.72 -15.00
CA GLU A 735 -29.99 -9.88 -13.78
C GLU A 735 -29.14 -8.64 -13.48
N ALA A 736 -28.25 -8.71 -12.48
CA ALA A 736 -27.23 -7.69 -12.18
C ALA A 736 -27.75 -6.23 -12.08
N PRO A 737 -28.65 -5.92 -11.12
CA PRO A 737 -29.06 -4.56 -10.86
C PRO A 737 -27.87 -3.71 -10.41
N ASN A 738 -27.80 -2.45 -10.83
CA ASN A 738 -26.95 -1.44 -10.24
C ASN A 738 -27.66 -0.09 -10.22
N VAL A 739 -27.62 0.61 -9.09
CA VAL A 739 -28.27 1.92 -8.92
C VAL A 739 -27.23 3.02 -8.78
N TRP A 740 -27.42 4.13 -9.51
CA TRP A 740 -26.64 5.35 -9.30
C TRP A 740 -27.51 6.60 -9.37
N LYS A 741 -27.06 7.65 -8.67
CA LYS A 741 -27.72 8.96 -8.67
C LYS A 741 -27.40 9.75 -9.94
N ARG A 742 -28.33 10.54 -10.47
CA ARG A 742 -28.05 11.58 -11.48
C ARG A 742 -27.35 12.76 -10.79
N ILE A 743 -26.21 13.22 -11.34
CA ILE A 743 -25.45 14.33 -10.78
C ILE A 743 -26.33 15.58 -10.68
N GLY A 744 -26.49 16.11 -9.47
CA GLY A 744 -27.23 17.35 -9.23
C GLY A 744 -28.75 17.22 -9.28
N GLU A 745 -29.28 16.00 -9.35
CA GLU A 745 -30.73 15.72 -9.35
C GLU A 745 -31.08 14.68 -8.28
N ASP A 746 -32.25 14.81 -7.65
CA ASP A 746 -32.82 13.77 -6.78
C ASP A 746 -33.51 12.68 -7.62
N LYS A 747 -32.72 12.07 -8.51
CA LYS A 747 -33.12 10.96 -9.36
C LYS A 747 -32.07 9.88 -9.36
N TRP A 748 -32.52 8.64 -9.46
CA TRP A 748 -31.68 7.45 -9.50
C TRP A 748 -32.02 6.63 -10.73
N VAL A 749 -30.99 6.11 -11.39
CA VAL A 749 -31.11 5.19 -12.50
C VAL A 749 -30.79 3.79 -11.98
N LEU A 750 -31.69 2.85 -12.22
CA LEU A 750 -31.45 1.43 -12.05
C LEU A 750 -31.14 0.84 -13.43
N MET A 751 -29.92 0.32 -13.58
CA MET A 751 -29.47 -0.48 -14.72
C MET A 751 -29.57 -1.96 -14.39
N TYR A 752 -29.88 -2.78 -15.37
CA TYR A 752 -29.84 -4.24 -15.25
C TYR A 752 -29.51 -4.91 -16.58
N ASP A 753 -28.94 -6.10 -16.50
CA ASP A 753 -28.45 -6.89 -17.62
C ASP A 753 -29.53 -7.80 -18.21
N VAL A 754 -29.93 -7.56 -19.45
CA VAL A 754 -30.86 -8.41 -20.20
C VAL A 754 -30.08 -9.48 -20.96
N TYR A 755 -29.58 -10.47 -20.23
CA TYR A 755 -28.72 -11.53 -20.76
C TYR A 755 -29.44 -12.50 -21.72
N SER A 756 -30.76 -12.49 -21.75
CA SER A 756 -31.57 -13.43 -22.54
C SER A 756 -32.02 -12.89 -23.91
N VAL A 757 -31.56 -11.70 -24.31
CA VAL A 757 -31.68 -11.18 -25.69
C VAL A 757 -30.37 -11.33 -26.46
N THR A 758 -30.42 -11.23 -27.80
CA THR A 758 -29.23 -11.39 -28.66
C THR A 758 -29.15 -10.24 -29.68
N PRO A 759 -28.06 -9.45 -29.69
CA PRO A 759 -27.00 -9.44 -28.67
C PRO A 759 -27.56 -9.07 -27.29
N HIS A 760 -26.93 -9.55 -26.21
CA HIS A 760 -27.31 -9.15 -24.85
C HIS A 760 -27.12 -7.63 -24.67
N ASN A 761 -27.84 -7.03 -23.72
CA ASN A 761 -27.88 -5.58 -23.60
C ASN A 761 -28.26 -5.11 -22.19
N PHE A 762 -27.92 -3.88 -21.83
CA PHE A 762 -28.40 -3.26 -20.58
C PHE A 762 -29.70 -2.52 -20.81
N ALA A 763 -30.62 -2.65 -19.85
CA ALA A 763 -31.86 -1.90 -19.74
C ALA A 763 -31.81 -0.94 -18.55
N PHE A 764 -32.58 0.15 -18.64
CA PHE A 764 -32.51 1.25 -17.69
C PHE A 764 -33.91 1.71 -17.29
N ILE A 765 -34.09 1.99 -16.01
CA ILE A 765 -35.28 2.64 -15.47
C ILE A 765 -34.85 3.76 -14.51
N GLU A 766 -35.66 4.79 -14.37
CA GLU A 766 -35.36 5.95 -13.52
C GLU A 766 -36.45 6.19 -12.48
N THR A 767 -36.06 6.56 -11.27
CA THR A 767 -36.96 6.89 -10.17
C THR A 767 -36.51 8.14 -9.43
N PHE A 768 -37.43 8.78 -8.71
CA PHE A 768 -37.18 9.90 -7.80
C PHE A 768 -37.62 9.59 -6.35
N ASP A 769 -38.25 8.44 -6.13
CA ASP A 769 -38.86 8.08 -4.83
C ASP A 769 -38.80 6.57 -4.51
N PHE A 770 -38.18 5.75 -5.37
CA PHE A 770 -38.12 4.28 -5.26
C PHE A 770 -39.50 3.59 -5.24
N VAL A 771 -40.54 4.30 -5.65
CA VAL A 771 -41.90 3.79 -5.78
C VAL A 771 -42.36 3.86 -7.23
N ASN A 772 -42.10 4.97 -7.90
CA ASN A 772 -42.47 5.24 -9.28
C ASN A 772 -41.25 5.13 -10.20
N PHE A 773 -41.37 4.34 -11.27
CA PHE A 773 -40.29 4.07 -12.21
C PHE A 773 -40.68 4.41 -13.63
N LYS A 774 -39.78 5.10 -14.33
CA LYS A 774 -39.88 5.44 -15.74
C LYS A 774 -38.93 4.56 -16.54
N ASN A 775 -39.46 3.80 -17.50
CA ASN A 775 -38.65 3.02 -18.41
C ASN A 775 -37.84 3.94 -19.37
N LEU A 776 -36.52 3.78 -19.40
CA LEU A 776 -35.60 4.51 -20.28
C LEU A 776 -35.19 3.70 -21.52
N GLY A 777 -35.58 2.42 -21.59
CA GLY A 777 -35.25 1.48 -22.66
C GLY A 777 -33.88 0.83 -22.50
N ARG A 778 -33.48 0.04 -23.50
CA ARG A 778 -32.13 -0.55 -23.58
C ARG A 778 -31.14 0.41 -24.21
N PHE A 779 -29.83 0.16 -24.09
CA PHE A 779 -28.86 0.93 -24.86
C PHE A 779 -29.20 0.92 -26.36
N ASN A 780 -29.08 2.09 -26.98
CA ASN A 780 -29.34 2.36 -28.40
C ASN A 780 -30.79 2.22 -28.86
N GLU A 781 -31.63 1.46 -28.14
CA GLU A 781 -33.09 1.37 -28.33
C GLU A 781 -33.85 2.48 -27.58
N GLY A 782 -33.31 2.93 -26.45
CA GLY A 782 -33.85 3.98 -25.60
C GLY A 782 -33.04 5.28 -25.63
N VAL A 783 -33.07 6.04 -24.53
CA VAL A 783 -32.34 7.31 -24.40
C VAL A 783 -30.85 7.11 -24.09
N MET A 784 -30.48 5.99 -23.49
CA MET A 784 -29.09 5.64 -23.18
C MET A 784 -28.39 5.13 -24.46
N LYS A 785 -27.16 5.55 -24.71
CA LYS A 785 -26.39 5.24 -25.94
C LYS A 785 -24.98 4.70 -25.64
N THR A 786 -24.48 3.85 -26.53
CA THR A 786 -23.06 3.46 -26.58
C THR A 786 -22.43 3.95 -27.89
N THR A 787 -21.14 4.28 -27.88
CA THR A 787 -20.46 4.84 -29.08
C THR A 787 -19.57 3.83 -29.81
N ASN A 788 -18.79 3.02 -29.09
CA ASN A 788 -17.76 2.14 -29.66
C ASN A 788 -17.74 0.72 -29.06
N PHE A 789 -18.78 0.33 -28.34
CA PHE A 789 -18.92 -1.03 -27.80
C PHE A 789 -20.36 -1.54 -27.91
N THR A 790 -20.48 -2.85 -27.91
CA THR A 790 -21.74 -3.59 -27.97
C THR A 790 -21.69 -4.75 -27.00
N ALA A 791 -22.87 -5.22 -26.61
CA ALA A 791 -23.04 -6.37 -25.74
C ALA A 791 -22.24 -6.25 -24.42
N PRO A 792 -22.46 -5.19 -23.62
CA PRO A 792 -21.92 -5.14 -22.26
C PRO A 792 -22.69 -6.11 -21.35
N LYS A 793 -21.99 -6.75 -20.40
CA LYS A 793 -22.58 -7.67 -19.44
C LYS A 793 -22.17 -7.29 -18.01
N HIS A 794 -23.09 -7.44 -17.04
CA HIS A 794 -22.93 -7.16 -15.60
C HIS A 794 -22.02 -5.95 -15.28
N GLY A 795 -22.59 -4.78 -15.04
CA GLY A 795 -21.81 -3.56 -14.86
C GLY A 795 -22.24 -2.71 -13.66
N ALA A 796 -21.37 -1.78 -13.28
CA ALA A 796 -21.63 -0.81 -12.22
C ALA A 796 -21.19 0.59 -12.65
N VAL A 797 -21.93 1.62 -12.21
CA VAL A 797 -21.68 3.02 -12.54
C VAL A 797 -21.32 3.82 -11.29
N ILE A 798 -20.23 4.58 -11.36
CA ILE A 798 -19.86 5.57 -10.34
C ILE A 798 -19.67 6.96 -10.95
N HIS A 799 -19.64 7.96 -10.10
CA HIS A 799 -19.35 9.34 -10.47
C HIS A 799 -17.85 9.63 -10.49
N LEU A 800 -17.44 10.43 -11.47
CA LEU A 800 -16.11 11.01 -11.61
C LEU A 800 -16.18 12.52 -11.55
N THR A 801 -15.14 13.13 -11.01
CA THR A 801 -14.83 14.53 -11.27
C THR A 801 -14.39 14.70 -12.73
N MET A 802 -14.48 15.93 -13.26
CA MET A 802 -14.00 16.21 -14.63
C MET A 802 -12.52 15.82 -14.80
N GLU A 803 -11.67 16.17 -13.81
CA GLU A 803 -10.24 15.87 -13.85
C GLU A 803 -9.95 14.36 -13.90
N GLU A 804 -10.71 13.55 -13.16
CA GLU A 804 -10.57 12.10 -13.17
C GLU A 804 -10.96 11.50 -14.53
N ALA A 805 -12.06 11.96 -15.13
CA ALA A 805 -12.52 11.52 -16.44
C ALA A 805 -11.51 11.86 -17.54
N GLU A 806 -11.08 13.13 -17.62
CA GLU A 806 -10.12 13.59 -18.63
C GLU A 806 -8.76 12.88 -18.50
N ARG A 807 -8.30 12.64 -17.26
CA ARG A 807 -7.06 11.89 -17.00
C ARG A 807 -7.17 10.47 -17.51
N LEU A 808 -8.28 9.79 -17.21
CA LEU A 808 -8.50 8.40 -17.60
C LEU A 808 -8.61 8.27 -19.13
N GLU A 809 -9.36 9.16 -19.78
CA GLU A 809 -9.45 9.24 -21.25
C GLU A 809 -8.08 9.49 -21.89
N SER A 810 -7.35 10.50 -21.40
CA SER A 810 -6.01 10.85 -21.89
C SER A 810 -5.01 9.71 -21.75
N TYR A 811 -5.06 8.97 -20.64
CA TYR A 811 -4.21 7.80 -20.42
C TYR A 811 -4.47 6.73 -21.47
N TRP A 812 -5.73 6.32 -21.66
CA TRP A 812 -6.08 5.24 -22.58
C TRP A 812 -5.97 5.62 -24.05
N GLN A 813 -6.07 6.91 -24.40
CA GLN A 813 -5.72 7.39 -25.74
C GLN A 813 -4.23 7.18 -26.07
N LYS A 814 -3.35 7.36 -25.09
CA LYS A 814 -1.88 7.22 -25.25
C LYS A 814 -1.39 5.77 -25.07
N ASN A 815 -2.11 4.97 -24.29
CA ASN A 815 -1.68 3.64 -23.85
C ASN A 815 -2.59 2.52 -24.37
N LYS A 816 -3.03 2.62 -25.63
CA LYS A 816 -3.91 1.65 -26.28
C LYS A 816 -3.31 0.25 -26.28
N ARG A 817 -4.14 -0.76 -26.03
CA ARG A 817 -3.75 -2.18 -26.02
C ARG A 817 -4.81 -2.99 -26.73
N LYS A 818 -4.34 -3.89 -27.60
CA LYS A 818 -5.20 -4.89 -28.20
C LYS A 818 -5.35 -6.05 -27.23
N TYR A 819 -6.57 -6.56 -27.05
CA TYR A 819 -6.75 -7.81 -26.36
C TYR A 819 -6.10 -8.95 -27.15
N VAL A 820 -5.23 -9.69 -26.46
CA VAL A 820 -4.68 -10.95 -26.96
C VAL A 820 -4.83 -11.94 -25.82
N SER A 821 -5.65 -12.98 -26.03
CA SER A 821 -5.85 -14.03 -25.02
C SER A 821 -4.52 -14.74 -24.76
N THR A 822 -4.18 -14.99 -23.50
CA THR A 822 -2.97 -15.74 -23.15
C THR A 822 -3.03 -17.20 -23.64
N ALA A 823 -4.21 -17.72 -23.95
CA ALA A 823 -4.38 -19.00 -24.63
C ALA A 823 -3.91 -19.01 -26.09
N SER A 824 -3.90 -17.84 -26.73
CA SER A 824 -3.42 -17.67 -28.09
C SER A 824 -1.91 -17.50 -28.19
N ILE A 825 -1.23 -17.37 -27.04
CA ILE A 825 0.23 -17.39 -26.87
C ILE A 825 0.69 -18.81 -27.18
N ARG A 826 1.21 -19.04 -28.38
CA ARG A 826 1.66 -20.35 -28.84
C ARG A 826 2.98 -20.70 -28.16
N LYS A 827 2.91 -21.14 -26.90
CA LYS A 827 4.04 -21.75 -26.16
C LYS A 827 5.20 -20.77 -25.88
N ASN A 828 4.98 -19.45 -25.82
CA ASN A 828 6.01 -18.45 -25.48
C ASN A 828 5.47 -17.33 -24.54
N PRO A 829 5.64 -17.42 -23.20
CA PRO A 829 6.83 -17.94 -22.54
C PRO A 829 6.85 -19.46 -22.38
N ILE A 830 8.05 -20.02 -22.27
CA ILE A 830 8.29 -21.47 -22.17
C ILE A 830 8.39 -21.99 -20.73
N LEU A 831 8.62 -21.11 -19.75
CA LEU A 831 8.69 -21.46 -18.34
C LEU A 831 7.51 -20.83 -17.56
N PRO A 832 6.81 -21.60 -16.70
CA PRO A 832 5.76 -21.04 -15.85
C PRO A 832 6.37 -20.28 -14.66
N GLY A 833 6.01 -19.01 -14.47
CA GLY A 833 6.47 -18.20 -13.33
C GLY A 833 7.31 -16.99 -13.74
N PHE A 834 7.89 -16.30 -12.76
CA PHE A 834 8.75 -15.14 -13.00
C PHE A 834 10.22 -15.55 -13.01
N TYR A 835 10.81 -15.49 -14.19
CA TYR A 835 12.17 -15.92 -14.44
C TYR A 835 12.84 -14.97 -15.41
N ALA A 836 14.12 -14.73 -15.18
CA ALA A 836 14.92 -13.84 -15.99
C ALA A 836 16.28 -14.45 -16.31
N ASP A 837 17.06 -13.71 -17.09
CA ASP A 837 18.47 -13.99 -17.37
C ASP A 837 18.74 -15.48 -17.72
N PRO A 838 18.05 -16.05 -18.72
CA PRO A 838 18.11 -17.48 -18.97
C PRO A 838 19.42 -17.89 -19.66
N GLU A 839 20.14 -18.84 -19.07
CA GLU A 839 21.16 -19.62 -19.76
C GLU A 839 20.59 -20.94 -20.25
N VAL A 840 20.87 -21.33 -21.50
CA VAL A 840 20.41 -22.58 -22.09
C VAL A 840 21.57 -23.48 -22.52
N MET A 841 21.49 -24.77 -22.22
CA MET A 841 22.51 -25.75 -22.59
C MET A 841 21.86 -27.05 -23.08
N TYR A 842 22.40 -27.65 -24.14
CA TYR A 842 22.16 -29.06 -24.46
C TYR A 842 23.25 -29.91 -23.83
N SER A 843 22.87 -30.88 -22.99
CA SER A 843 23.81 -31.79 -22.34
C SER A 843 24.06 -33.02 -23.21
N GLU A 844 25.30 -33.24 -23.63
CA GLU A 844 25.72 -34.44 -24.34
C GLU A 844 25.57 -35.70 -23.47
N LYS A 845 25.81 -35.57 -22.15
CA LYS A 845 25.69 -36.69 -21.21
C LYS A 845 24.26 -37.24 -21.16
N THR A 846 23.27 -36.34 -21.12
CA THR A 846 21.88 -36.72 -20.88
C THR A 846 21.02 -36.75 -22.14
N GLY A 847 21.45 -36.08 -23.21
CA GLY A 847 20.67 -35.92 -24.44
C GLY A 847 19.47 -34.98 -24.29
N ARG A 848 19.50 -34.08 -23.30
CA ARG A 848 18.39 -33.19 -22.93
C ARG A 848 18.83 -31.73 -22.91
N TYR A 849 17.86 -30.83 -23.05
CA TYR A 849 18.03 -29.39 -22.91
C TYR A 849 17.82 -28.95 -21.46
N TYR A 850 18.57 -27.96 -21.01
CA TYR A 850 18.44 -27.37 -19.69
C TYR A 850 18.41 -25.85 -19.78
N ILE A 851 17.56 -25.21 -18.99
CA ILE A 851 17.55 -23.77 -18.78
C ILE A 851 17.82 -23.47 -17.30
N TYR A 852 18.68 -22.49 -17.08
CA TYR A 852 19.08 -21.99 -15.77
C TYR A 852 18.74 -20.49 -15.72
N PRO A 853 17.64 -20.09 -15.07
CA PRO A 853 17.28 -18.68 -14.97
C PRO A 853 17.59 -18.08 -13.59
N THR A 854 17.63 -16.76 -13.54
CA THR A 854 17.40 -15.98 -12.31
C THR A 854 15.94 -16.15 -11.87
N THR A 855 15.71 -16.43 -10.58
CA THR A 855 14.36 -16.35 -9.99
C THR A 855 13.97 -14.88 -9.83
N ASP A 856 12.88 -14.46 -10.47
CA ASP A 856 12.38 -13.07 -10.46
C ASP A 856 11.07 -12.98 -9.64
N GLY A 857 10.39 -11.83 -9.66
CA GLY A 857 9.14 -11.59 -8.91
C GLY A 857 9.35 -11.08 -7.47
N ILE A 858 10.60 -10.79 -7.10
CA ILE A 858 11.00 -10.32 -5.77
C ILE A 858 11.54 -8.89 -5.89
N PRO A 859 11.05 -7.91 -5.09
CA PRO A 859 11.52 -6.53 -5.15
C PRO A 859 13.05 -6.43 -5.06
N ASN A 860 13.63 -5.51 -5.84
CA ASN A 860 15.07 -5.24 -5.88
C ASN A 860 15.94 -6.47 -6.24
N TRP A 861 15.39 -7.42 -6.99
CA TRP A 861 16.05 -8.68 -7.35
C TRP A 861 16.53 -9.48 -6.13
N GLY A 862 15.70 -9.57 -5.09
CA GLY A 862 16.09 -10.15 -3.78
C GLY A 862 16.23 -11.68 -3.70
N SER A 863 16.29 -12.42 -4.81
CA SER A 863 16.41 -13.90 -4.76
C SER A 863 17.74 -14.35 -4.14
N THR A 864 17.71 -15.50 -3.46
CA THR A 864 18.90 -16.21 -2.94
C THR A 864 19.11 -17.58 -3.59
N ALA A 865 18.19 -18.04 -4.44
CA ALA A 865 18.21 -19.41 -4.95
C ALA A 865 18.18 -19.46 -6.48
N PHE A 866 18.95 -20.39 -7.03
CA PHE A 866 18.99 -20.75 -8.45
C PHE A 866 18.25 -22.06 -8.68
N LYS A 867 17.53 -22.13 -9.81
CA LYS A 867 16.77 -23.31 -10.24
C LYS A 867 17.23 -23.80 -11.61
N ALA A 868 16.87 -25.04 -11.95
CA ALA A 868 17.04 -25.59 -13.29
C ALA A 868 15.71 -26.13 -13.85
N PHE A 869 15.60 -26.08 -15.17
CA PHE A 869 14.51 -26.69 -15.93
C PHE A 869 15.10 -27.62 -16.99
N SER A 870 14.47 -28.77 -17.23
CA SER A 870 14.90 -29.71 -18.28
C SER A 870 13.82 -29.95 -19.33
N SER A 871 14.21 -30.24 -20.57
CA SER A 871 13.30 -30.53 -21.68
C SER A 871 13.92 -31.52 -22.67
N ASP A 872 13.07 -32.33 -23.29
CA ASP A 872 13.46 -33.24 -24.38
C ASP A 872 13.24 -32.62 -25.77
N ASP A 873 12.38 -31.60 -25.88
CA ASP A 873 11.85 -31.09 -27.15
C ASP A 873 11.82 -29.55 -27.26
N LEU A 874 12.35 -28.83 -26.25
CA LEU A 874 12.31 -27.36 -26.11
C LEU A 874 10.90 -26.77 -25.95
N VAL A 875 9.89 -27.62 -25.82
CA VAL A 875 8.48 -27.24 -25.69
C VAL A 875 7.98 -27.54 -24.29
N ASN A 876 8.23 -28.75 -23.81
CA ASN A 876 7.78 -29.23 -22.51
C ASN A 876 8.93 -29.15 -21.52
N TRP A 877 8.79 -28.28 -20.52
CA TRP A 877 9.83 -28.02 -19.52
C TRP A 877 9.42 -28.56 -18.14
N LYS A 878 10.33 -29.28 -17.49
CA LYS A 878 10.20 -29.81 -16.14
C LYS A 878 11.09 -29.01 -15.20
N GLU A 879 10.52 -28.46 -14.11
CA GLU A 879 11.32 -27.88 -13.03
C GLU A 879 12.07 -28.99 -12.26
N GLU A 880 13.39 -28.85 -12.13
CA GLU A 880 14.26 -29.83 -11.44
C GLU A 880 14.57 -29.42 -9.99
N GLY A 881 14.05 -28.28 -9.53
CA GLY A 881 14.21 -27.76 -8.17
C GLY A 881 15.36 -26.75 -8.02
N VAL A 882 15.71 -26.46 -6.76
CA VAL A 882 16.81 -25.56 -6.40
C VAL A 882 18.14 -26.30 -6.58
N ILE A 883 19.04 -25.75 -7.38
CA ILE A 883 20.33 -26.36 -7.72
C ILE A 883 21.50 -25.75 -6.92
N LEU A 884 21.33 -24.51 -6.45
CA LEU A 884 22.26 -23.77 -5.61
C LEU A 884 21.49 -22.68 -4.82
N ASP A 885 21.82 -22.50 -3.55
CA ASP A 885 21.23 -21.49 -2.66
C ASP A 885 22.36 -20.72 -1.95
N LEU A 886 22.26 -19.39 -1.85
CA LEU A 886 23.30 -18.55 -1.24
C LEU A 886 23.49 -18.82 0.25
N LYS A 887 22.55 -19.51 0.92
CA LYS A 887 22.81 -20.01 2.28
C LYS A 887 24.01 -20.98 2.34
N ASP A 888 24.23 -21.72 1.25
CA ASP A 888 25.31 -22.70 1.07
C ASP A 888 26.57 -22.06 0.46
N VAL A 889 26.54 -20.75 0.17
CA VAL A 889 27.67 -19.95 -0.30
C VAL A 889 28.28 -19.18 0.88
N SER A 890 29.60 -19.27 1.04
CA SER A 890 30.32 -18.70 2.19
C SER A 890 30.51 -17.19 2.11
N TRP A 891 30.55 -16.62 0.91
CA TRP A 891 31.02 -15.25 0.65
C TRP A 891 29.94 -14.27 0.18
N ALA A 892 28.69 -14.72 -0.05
CA ALA A 892 27.56 -13.88 -0.42
C ALA A 892 26.26 -14.38 0.24
N LYS A 893 25.32 -13.48 0.53
CA LYS A 893 24.05 -13.83 1.22
C LYS A 893 22.78 -13.37 0.51
N LYS A 894 22.90 -12.59 -0.56
CA LYS A 894 21.77 -12.04 -1.31
C LYS A 894 22.12 -11.85 -2.78
N ASN A 895 21.09 -11.54 -3.57
CA ASN A 895 21.24 -11.06 -4.95
C ASN A 895 21.79 -12.13 -5.91
N ALA A 896 21.15 -13.30 -5.94
CA ALA A 896 21.47 -14.43 -6.82
C ALA A 896 20.93 -14.22 -8.24
N TRP A 897 21.79 -13.87 -9.20
CA TRP A 897 21.40 -13.45 -10.56
C TRP A 897 22.27 -14.04 -11.66
N ALA A 898 21.77 -13.91 -12.89
CA ALA A 898 22.47 -14.03 -14.16
C ALA A 898 23.45 -15.20 -14.21
N PRO A 899 22.92 -16.44 -14.24
CA PRO A 899 23.76 -17.61 -14.31
C PRO A 899 24.29 -17.87 -15.73
N CYS A 900 25.38 -18.62 -15.81
CA CYS A 900 25.89 -19.24 -17.02
C CYS A 900 26.42 -20.63 -16.69
N ILE A 901 26.40 -21.57 -17.64
CA ILE A 901 26.82 -22.95 -17.41
C ILE A 901 27.56 -23.53 -18.60
N ILE A 902 28.53 -24.40 -18.32
CA ILE A 902 29.18 -25.21 -19.36
C ILE A 902 29.40 -26.64 -18.91
N GLU A 903 29.11 -27.57 -19.82
CA GLU A 903 29.41 -28.99 -19.69
C GLU A 903 30.82 -29.27 -20.23
N LYS A 904 31.64 -30.01 -19.47
CA LYS A 904 32.97 -30.44 -19.89
C LYS A 904 33.15 -31.93 -19.70
N LYS A 905 33.42 -32.62 -20.80
CA LYS A 905 33.91 -33.99 -20.77
C LYS A 905 35.35 -34.02 -20.26
N GLN A 906 35.56 -34.75 -19.17
CA GLN A 906 36.85 -34.95 -18.53
C GLN A 906 37.67 -36.02 -19.24
N ALA A 907 38.98 -36.09 -18.97
CA ALA A 907 39.89 -37.06 -19.59
C ALA A 907 39.53 -38.53 -19.25
N ASP A 908 38.87 -38.76 -18.11
CA ASP A 908 38.38 -40.07 -17.67
C ASP A 908 37.04 -40.47 -18.33
N GLY A 909 36.49 -39.62 -19.21
CA GLY A 909 35.22 -39.83 -19.88
C GLY A 909 33.99 -39.39 -19.08
N ASN A 910 34.15 -38.99 -17.81
CA ASN A 910 33.07 -38.41 -17.02
C ASN A 910 32.77 -36.97 -17.46
N TYR A 911 31.63 -36.45 -17.06
CA TYR A 911 31.21 -35.09 -17.37
C TYR A 911 31.11 -34.28 -16.08
N LYS A 912 31.64 -33.05 -16.11
CA LYS A 912 31.50 -32.04 -15.05
C LYS A 912 30.74 -30.84 -15.58
N TYR A 913 29.98 -30.20 -14.70
CA TYR A 913 29.19 -29.00 -14.97
C TYR A 913 29.74 -27.85 -14.14
N TYR A 914 30.09 -26.76 -14.80
CA TYR A 914 30.59 -25.54 -14.17
C TYR A 914 29.53 -24.45 -14.29
N TYR A 915 28.98 -24.07 -13.14
CA TYR A 915 27.90 -23.11 -13.02
C TYR A 915 28.44 -21.79 -12.48
N TYR A 916 28.54 -20.79 -13.36
CA TYR A 916 28.93 -19.43 -13.03
C TYR A 916 27.69 -18.62 -12.68
N TYR A 917 27.80 -17.76 -11.68
CA TYR A 917 26.64 -17.02 -11.20
C TYR A 917 27.04 -15.69 -10.57
N THR A 918 26.12 -14.74 -10.56
CA THR A 918 26.32 -13.46 -9.87
C THR A 918 25.73 -13.51 -8.46
N ALA A 919 26.49 -13.05 -7.46
CA ALA A 919 26.01 -12.80 -6.11
C ALA A 919 26.67 -11.55 -5.52
N GLU A 920 25.87 -10.62 -4.98
CA GLU A 920 26.34 -9.33 -4.46
C GLU A 920 27.30 -8.56 -5.38
N GLN A 921 27.05 -8.56 -6.70
CA GLN A 921 27.87 -7.88 -7.72
C GLN A 921 29.29 -8.47 -7.87
N GLN A 922 29.43 -9.76 -7.58
CA GLN A 922 30.62 -10.58 -7.76
C GLN A 922 30.23 -11.85 -8.51
N ILE A 923 31.20 -12.52 -9.11
CA ILE A 923 30.96 -13.75 -9.89
C ILE A 923 31.54 -14.94 -9.15
N GLY A 924 30.70 -15.91 -8.87
CA GLY A 924 31.04 -17.22 -8.31
C GLY A 924 31.12 -18.31 -9.38
N VAL A 925 31.65 -19.46 -8.97
CA VAL A 925 31.58 -20.70 -9.75
C VAL A 925 31.32 -21.87 -8.81
N ALA A 926 30.36 -22.71 -9.18
CA ALA A 926 30.00 -23.93 -8.48
C ALA A 926 30.10 -25.14 -9.44
N VAL A 927 30.43 -26.31 -8.89
CA VAL A 927 30.73 -27.51 -9.69
C VAL A 927 29.78 -28.65 -9.31
N ALA A 928 29.33 -29.42 -10.31
CA ALA A 928 28.52 -30.62 -10.12
C ALA A 928 28.89 -31.76 -11.09
N ASP A 929 28.46 -32.98 -10.74
CA ASP A 929 28.51 -34.18 -11.58
C ASP A 929 27.24 -34.39 -12.41
N SER A 930 26.22 -33.56 -12.20
CA SER A 930 24.91 -33.61 -12.85
C SER A 930 24.49 -32.19 -13.26
N PRO A 931 23.80 -32.01 -14.40
CA PRO A 931 23.28 -30.70 -14.79
C PRO A 931 22.25 -30.16 -13.78
N THR A 932 21.63 -31.02 -12.97
CA THR A 932 20.66 -30.64 -11.94
C THR A 932 21.27 -30.50 -10.53
N GLY A 933 22.60 -30.54 -10.41
CA GLY A 933 23.30 -30.49 -9.14
C GLY A 933 23.27 -31.81 -8.32
N PRO A 934 23.59 -31.75 -7.02
CA PRO A 934 23.86 -30.53 -6.26
C PRO A 934 25.13 -29.82 -6.72
N PHE A 935 25.08 -28.50 -6.85
CA PHE A 935 26.26 -27.68 -7.14
C PHE A 935 26.96 -27.28 -5.85
N ILE A 936 28.28 -27.43 -5.83
CA ILE A 936 29.12 -27.06 -4.70
C ILE A 936 29.92 -25.82 -5.08
N ASP A 937 29.72 -24.72 -4.35
CA ASP A 937 30.46 -23.47 -4.55
C ASP A 937 31.97 -23.65 -4.30
N SER A 938 32.78 -22.94 -5.08
CA SER A 938 34.25 -22.95 -4.94
C SER A 938 34.76 -22.28 -3.64
N GLY A 939 33.88 -21.66 -2.85
CA GLY A 939 34.16 -21.12 -1.52
C GLY A 939 34.67 -19.67 -1.50
N LYS A 940 34.83 -19.04 -2.67
CA LYS A 940 35.25 -17.64 -2.85
C LYS A 940 34.73 -17.09 -4.19
N PRO A 941 34.60 -15.76 -4.36
CA PRO A 941 34.31 -15.20 -5.67
C PRO A 941 35.46 -15.50 -6.65
N LEU A 942 35.12 -15.89 -7.88
CA LEU A 942 36.05 -16.02 -9.00
C LEU A 942 36.45 -14.65 -9.54
N ILE A 943 35.49 -13.72 -9.63
CA ILE A 943 35.71 -12.29 -9.88
C ILE A 943 35.10 -11.52 -8.72
N ASP A 944 35.93 -10.76 -8.00
CA ASP A 944 35.51 -9.98 -6.83
C ASP A 944 34.86 -8.63 -7.22
N LYS A 945 34.66 -7.72 -6.26
CA LYS A 945 34.05 -6.40 -6.52
C LYS A 945 35.01 -5.42 -7.21
N VAL A 946 36.30 -5.73 -7.32
CA VAL A 946 37.29 -4.84 -7.92
C VAL A 946 37.07 -4.82 -9.43
N ARG A 947 36.80 -3.63 -9.96
CA ARG A 947 36.53 -3.48 -11.39
C ARG A 947 37.85 -3.58 -12.18
N PRO A 948 37.85 -4.33 -13.29
CA PRO A 948 39.04 -4.47 -14.12
C PRO A 948 39.44 -3.13 -14.74
N GLY A 949 40.74 -2.91 -14.94
CA GLY A 949 41.25 -1.72 -15.65
C GLY A 949 40.99 -0.37 -14.99
N GLY A 950 40.55 -0.31 -13.72
CA GLY A 950 40.28 0.94 -13.02
C GLY A 950 38.96 1.63 -13.42
N MET A 951 38.01 0.89 -14.01
CA MET A 951 36.71 1.42 -14.44
C MET A 951 35.98 2.17 -13.31
N SER A 952 35.53 3.40 -13.59
CA SER A 952 34.90 4.29 -12.61
C SER A 952 33.42 3.99 -12.35
N LYS A 953 32.75 3.28 -13.26
CA LYS A 953 31.32 2.93 -13.23
C LYS A 953 31.16 1.44 -13.58
N GLY A 954 30.05 0.82 -13.19
CA GLY A 954 29.72 -0.57 -13.53
C GLY A 954 29.81 -1.56 -12.39
N GLN A 955 29.54 -2.83 -12.70
CA GLN A 955 29.52 -3.96 -11.76
C GLN A 955 30.10 -5.22 -12.44
N ASN A 956 30.67 -6.13 -11.65
CA ASN A 956 31.11 -7.44 -12.13
C ASN A 956 29.95 -8.44 -12.04
N ILE A 957 29.14 -8.49 -13.09
CA ILE A 957 27.92 -9.33 -13.20
C ILE A 957 27.84 -9.97 -14.59
N ASP A 958 26.84 -10.83 -14.77
CA ASP A 958 26.47 -11.47 -16.04
C ASP A 958 27.66 -12.23 -16.67
N PRO A 959 28.19 -13.26 -16.00
CA PRO A 959 29.22 -14.11 -16.57
C PRO A 959 28.73 -14.81 -17.83
N ASP A 960 29.60 -14.97 -18.82
CA ASP A 960 29.42 -15.87 -19.96
C ASP A 960 30.71 -16.66 -20.18
N VAL A 961 30.59 -17.98 -20.30
CA VAL A 961 31.75 -18.88 -20.47
C VAL A 961 31.73 -19.49 -21.87
N PHE A 962 32.83 -19.31 -22.59
CA PHE A 962 32.93 -19.75 -23.98
C PHE A 962 34.22 -20.52 -24.21
N THR A 963 34.10 -21.73 -24.75
CA THR A 963 35.25 -22.51 -25.22
C THR A 963 35.46 -22.25 -26.69
N ASP A 964 36.58 -21.62 -27.03
CA ASP A 964 36.95 -21.33 -28.40
C ASP A 964 37.26 -22.64 -29.15
N PRO A 965 36.46 -23.03 -30.17
CA PRO A 965 36.70 -24.25 -30.92
C PRO A 965 37.97 -24.17 -31.80
N ALA A 966 38.49 -22.97 -32.08
CA ALA A 966 39.69 -22.80 -32.90
C ALA A 966 40.99 -23.00 -32.10
N SER A 967 41.04 -22.53 -30.85
CA SER A 967 42.24 -22.63 -29.99
C SER A 967 42.13 -23.66 -28.87
N GLY A 968 40.92 -24.13 -28.54
CA GLY A 968 40.65 -24.99 -27.38
C GLY A 968 40.66 -24.26 -26.04
N LYS A 969 40.94 -22.95 -26.01
CA LYS A 969 40.97 -22.14 -24.79
C LYS A 969 39.56 -21.80 -24.31
N THR A 970 39.41 -21.68 -23.00
CA THR A 970 38.14 -21.24 -22.40
C THR A 970 38.29 -19.81 -21.86
N TYR A 971 37.30 -18.97 -22.18
CA TYR A 971 37.24 -17.58 -21.78
C TYR A 971 36.02 -17.32 -20.92
N LEU A 972 36.16 -16.41 -19.95
CA LEU A 972 35.06 -15.87 -19.15
C LEU A 972 34.89 -14.40 -19.54
N TYR A 973 33.68 -14.02 -19.93
CA TYR A 973 33.24 -12.65 -20.22
C TYR A 973 32.33 -12.15 -19.10
N TRP A 974 32.34 -10.86 -18.80
CA TRP A 974 31.43 -10.26 -17.80
C TRP A 974 31.39 -8.73 -17.89
N GLY A 975 30.40 -8.13 -17.22
CA GLY A 975 30.42 -6.72 -16.85
C GLY A 975 29.11 -5.96 -17.11
N ASN A 976 28.95 -4.86 -16.39
CA ASN A 976 27.89 -3.88 -16.58
C ASN A 976 28.52 -2.51 -16.85
N TYR A 977 28.09 -1.83 -17.92
CA TYR A 977 28.71 -0.63 -18.51
C TYR A 977 30.11 -0.82 -19.11
N TYR A 978 30.68 -2.01 -19.00
CA TYR A 978 31.88 -2.47 -19.71
C TYR A 978 31.77 -3.97 -19.98
N MET A 979 32.54 -4.45 -20.95
CA MET A 979 32.72 -5.89 -21.20
C MET A 979 34.18 -6.25 -20.97
N ALA A 980 34.44 -7.10 -19.99
CA ALA A 980 35.75 -7.66 -19.71
C ALA A 980 35.83 -9.12 -20.17
N VAL A 981 37.04 -9.61 -20.42
CA VAL A 981 37.33 -11.01 -20.74
C VAL A 981 38.62 -11.47 -20.09
N CYS A 982 38.69 -12.72 -19.61
CA CYS A 982 39.94 -13.38 -19.22
C CYS A 982 39.97 -14.85 -19.66
N GLU A 983 41.16 -15.44 -19.75
CA GLU A 983 41.34 -16.88 -19.99
C GLU A 983 41.17 -17.64 -18.66
N LEU A 984 40.42 -18.74 -18.65
CA LEU A 984 40.31 -19.65 -17.50
C LEU A 984 41.43 -20.70 -17.53
N ASN A 985 41.84 -21.19 -16.36
CA ASN A 985 42.68 -22.38 -16.27
C ASN A 985 41.86 -23.65 -16.56
N GLU A 986 42.54 -24.77 -16.78
CA GLU A 986 41.90 -26.06 -17.08
C GLU A 986 40.97 -26.57 -15.97
N ASP A 987 41.18 -26.12 -14.72
CA ASP A 987 40.32 -26.43 -13.57
C ASP A 987 38.94 -25.75 -13.64
N MET A 988 38.75 -24.78 -14.55
CA MET A 988 37.55 -23.98 -14.76
C MET A 988 37.07 -23.16 -13.54
N VAL A 989 37.77 -23.25 -12.41
CA VAL A 989 37.46 -22.56 -11.15
C VAL A 989 38.53 -21.54 -10.76
N SER A 990 39.52 -21.33 -11.62
CA SER A 990 40.51 -20.26 -11.46
C SER A 990 40.81 -19.54 -12.78
N ILE A 991 41.10 -18.24 -12.67
CA ILE A 991 41.49 -17.40 -13.81
C ILE A 991 42.99 -17.52 -14.09
N LYS A 992 43.37 -17.43 -15.36
CA LYS A 992 44.77 -17.36 -15.77
C LYS A 992 45.32 -15.95 -15.53
N PRO A 993 46.36 -15.76 -14.70
CA PRO A 993 46.87 -14.43 -14.36
C PRO A 993 47.29 -13.62 -15.59
N ASN A 994 47.13 -12.30 -15.52
CA ASN A 994 47.55 -11.33 -16.55
C ASN A 994 46.87 -11.51 -17.93
N THR A 995 45.69 -12.12 -17.97
CA THR A 995 44.92 -12.30 -19.23
C THR A 995 43.70 -11.39 -19.35
N THR A 996 43.32 -10.68 -18.28
CA THR A 996 42.15 -9.81 -18.27
C THR A 996 42.30 -8.63 -19.24
N LYS A 997 41.30 -8.44 -20.10
CA LYS A 997 41.20 -7.33 -21.06
C LYS A 997 39.81 -6.69 -21.00
N ILE A 998 39.74 -5.42 -21.35
CA ILE A 998 38.47 -4.70 -21.58
C ILE A 998 38.21 -4.68 -23.09
N LEU A 999 37.09 -5.21 -23.53
CA LEU A 999 36.65 -5.23 -24.92
C LEU A 999 35.73 -4.05 -25.25
N ILE A 1000 34.95 -3.58 -24.27
CA ILE A 1000 34.11 -2.39 -24.33
C ILE A 1000 34.28 -1.64 -23.01
N ASP A 1001 34.59 -0.35 -23.06
CA ASP A 1001 34.94 0.48 -21.89
C ASP A 1001 33.89 1.56 -21.54
N ASN A 1002 32.74 1.54 -22.20
CA ASN A 1002 31.67 2.52 -21.99
C ASN A 1002 30.28 1.95 -22.28
N ASP A 1003 29.25 2.68 -21.85
CA ASP A 1003 27.85 2.28 -21.93
C ASP A 1003 27.09 2.89 -23.11
N ALA A 1004 27.75 3.52 -24.09
CA ALA A 1004 27.06 4.16 -25.20
C ALA A 1004 26.22 3.15 -26.00
N TYR A 1005 26.82 2.00 -26.33
CA TYR A 1005 26.18 0.92 -27.10
C TYR A 1005 26.04 -0.39 -26.33
N TYR A 1006 26.55 -0.45 -25.09
CA TYR A 1006 26.56 -1.63 -24.23
C TYR A 1006 25.83 -1.34 -22.91
N SER A 1007 25.27 -2.36 -22.27
CA SER A 1007 24.81 -2.25 -20.88
C SER A 1007 25.22 -3.46 -20.07
N GLU A 1008 24.87 -4.68 -20.48
CA GLU A 1008 25.16 -5.92 -19.73
C GLU A 1008 24.87 -7.19 -20.56
N ALA A 1009 24.87 -8.37 -19.92
CA ALA A 1009 24.49 -9.68 -20.49
C ALA A 1009 25.26 -10.06 -21.77
N ALA A 1010 26.59 -10.09 -21.68
CA ALA A 1010 27.42 -10.55 -22.79
C ALA A 1010 27.16 -12.04 -23.08
N HIS A 1011 27.09 -12.44 -24.35
CA HIS A 1011 27.07 -13.85 -24.75
C HIS A 1011 27.84 -14.04 -26.06
N VAL A 1012 28.75 -15.02 -26.07
CA VAL A 1012 29.69 -15.26 -27.18
C VAL A 1012 29.54 -16.66 -27.76
N PHE A 1013 29.40 -16.74 -29.08
CA PHE A 1013 29.40 -18.02 -29.81
C PHE A 1013 30.20 -17.94 -31.12
N TYR A 1014 30.61 -19.08 -31.64
CA TYR A 1014 31.42 -19.19 -32.86
C TYR A 1014 30.65 -19.84 -34.01
N ARG A 1015 30.74 -19.25 -35.19
CA ARG A 1015 30.17 -19.81 -36.43
C ARG A 1015 30.96 -19.34 -37.64
N ASN A 1016 31.23 -20.25 -38.57
CA ASN A 1016 31.81 -19.99 -39.90
C ASN A 1016 33.03 -19.03 -39.89
N GLY A 1017 33.94 -19.22 -38.93
CA GLY A 1017 35.16 -18.40 -38.86
C GLY A 1017 34.98 -17.02 -38.21
N TYR A 1018 33.86 -16.78 -37.53
CA TYR A 1018 33.58 -15.54 -36.79
C TYR A 1018 33.11 -15.83 -35.36
N TYR A 1019 33.46 -14.91 -34.46
CA TYR A 1019 32.94 -14.84 -33.10
C TYR A 1019 31.84 -13.80 -33.07
N TYR A 1020 30.66 -14.18 -32.58
CA TYR A 1020 29.50 -13.32 -32.44
C TYR A 1020 29.44 -12.86 -30.99
N PHE A 1021 29.58 -11.56 -30.79
CA PHE A 1021 29.41 -10.93 -29.50
C PHE A 1021 28.02 -10.35 -29.47
N THR A 1022 27.20 -10.86 -28.56
CA THR A 1022 25.84 -10.37 -28.34
C THR A 1022 25.74 -9.80 -26.93
N TRP A 1023 24.88 -8.80 -26.72
CA TRP A 1023 24.67 -8.20 -25.41
C TRP A 1023 23.35 -7.44 -25.31
N SER A 1024 22.95 -7.07 -24.11
CA SER A 1024 21.77 -6.25 -23.87
C SER A 1024 22.11 -4.76 -23.70
N LYS A 1025 21.24 -3.91 -24.22
CA LYS A 1025 21.31 -2.45 -24.11
C LYS A 1025 20.06 -1.89 -23.42
N ASN A 1026 20.28 -0.83 -22.64
CA ASN A 1026 19.34 -0.16 -21.74
C ASN A 1026 19.21 -0.89 -20.39
N ASP A 1027 18.56 -0.24 -19.42
CA ASP A 1027 18.31 -0.84 -18.10
C ASP A 1027 17.25 -1.94 -18.22
N THR A 1028 17.40 -3.07 -17.53
CA THR A 1028 16.42 -4.18 -17.58
C THR A 1028 15.01 -3.78 -17.14
N ARG A 1029 14.83 -2.64 -16.44
CA ARG A 1029 13.51 -2.08 -16.09
C ARG A 1029 12.95 -1.14 -17.16
N SER A 1030 13.64 -0.96 -18.28
CA SER A 1030 13.20 -0.14 -19.40
C SER A 1030 12.39 -0.98 -20.39
N PRO A 1031 11.25 -0.47 -20.90
CA PRO A 1031 10.55 -1.11 -22.02
C PRO A 1031 11.41 -1.14 -23.30
N GLU A 1032 12.46 -0.32 -23.38
CA GLU A 1032 13.43 -0.27 -24.47
C GLU A 1032 14.59 -1.28 -24.35
N TYR A 1033 14.57 -2.17 -23.35
CA TYR A 1033 15.59 -3.21 -23.24
C TYR A 1033 15.61 -4.07 -24.51
N GLN A 1034 16.80 -4.28 -25.07
CA GLN A 1034 17.00 -4.86 -26.40
C GLN A 1034 18.35 -5.57 -26.52
N VAL A 1035 18.43 -6.58 -27.41
CA VAL A 1035 19.66 -7.31 -27.72
C VAL A 1035 20.34 -6.72 -28.95
N ARG A 1036 21.65 -6.54 -28.86
CA ARG A 1036 22.53 -6.08 -29.94
C ARG A 1036 23.62 -7.10 -30.23
N TYR A 1037 24.22 -7.03 -31.41
CA TYR A 1037 25.38 -7.86 -31.73
C TYR A 1037 26.43 -7.18 -32.62
N VAL A 1038 27.66 -7.70 -32.56
CA VAL A 1038 28.72 -7.47 -33.55
C VAL A 1038 29.49 -8.78 -33.77
N ARG A 1039 30.18 -8.90 -34.91
CA ARG A 1039 31.05 -10.05 -35.22
C ARG A 1039 32.52 -9.65 -35.27
N ALA A 1040 33.41 -10.55 -34.86
CA ALA A 1040 34.85 -10.36 -34.91
C ALA A 1040 35.61 -11.61 -35.37
N LYS A 1041 36.91 -11.45 -35.66
CA LYS A 1041 37.83 -12.54 -36.03
C LYS A 1041 38.63 -13.11 -34.86
N SER A 1042 38.45 -12.58 -33.66
CA SER A 1042 39.16 -13.01 -32.45
C SER A 1042 38.20 -13.00 -31.26
N PRO A 1043 38.29 -13.99 -30.34
CA PRO A 1043 37.47 -14.02 -29.13
C PRO A 1043 37.92 -12.98 -28.09
N VAL A 1044 39.14 -12.45 -28.21
CA VAL A 1044 39.76 -11.51 -27.26
C VAL A 1044 40.38 -10.28 -27.94
N GLY A 1045 40.08 -10.09 -29.23
CA GLY A 1045 40.51 -8.93 -30.01
C GLY A 1045 39.58 -7.74 -29.78
N PRO A 1046 40.00 -6.53 -30.18
CA PRO A 1046 39.15 -5.35 -30.05
C PRO A 1046 37.86 -5.52 -30.87
N ILE A 1047 36.75 -5.07 -30.30
CA ILE A 1047 35.44 -4.99 -30.96
C ILE A 1047 34.96 -3.53 -30.98
N ASP A 1048 34.25 -3.15 -32.03
CA ASP A 1048 33.69 -1.80 -32.18
C ASP A 1048 32.19 -1.84 -31.92
N ALA A 1049 31.80 -1.55 -30.68
CA ALA A 1049 30.39 -1.58 -30.25
C ALA A 1049 29.50 -0.57 -30.99
N SER A 1050 30.08 0.49 -31.58
CA SER A 1050 29.33 1.48 -32.37
C SER A 1050 28.75 0.90 -33.67
N LYS A 1051 29.32 -0.21 -34.15
CA LYS A 1051 28.84 -0.95 -35.33
C LYS A 1051 27.81 -2.03 -34.98
N SER A 1052 27.35 -2.08 -33.73
CA SER A 1052 26.39 -3.09 -33.32
C SER A 1052 24.99 -2.85 -33.85
N GLU A 1053 24.30 -3.92 -34.23
CA GLU A 1053 22.94 -3.90 -34.75
C GLU A 1053 21.95 -4.46 -33.72
N VAL A 1054 20.72 -3.94 -33.69
CA VAL A 1054 19.64 -4.45 -32.82
C VAL A 1054 19.01 -5.68 -33.47
N ILE A 1055 19.09 -6.82 -32.79
CA ILE A 1055 18.57 -8.10 -33.29
C ILE A 1055 17.28 -8.55 -32.59
N LEU A 1056 16.99 -8.07 -31.38
CA LEU A 1056 15.75 -8.36 -30.65
C LEU A 1056 15.31 -7.13 -29.87
N CYS A 1057 14.06 -6.72 -30.02
CA CYS A 1057 13.50 -5.53 -29.37
C CYS A 1057 11.98 -5.68 -29.17
N LYS A 1058 11.39 -4.78 -28.36
CA LYS A 1058 9.95 -4.69 -28.09
C LYS A 1058 9.08 -4.76 -29.35
N LYS A 1059 7.84 -5.23 -29.18
CA LYS A 1059 6.79 -5.26 -30.20
C LYS A 1059 5.47 -4.74 -29.60
N PRO A 1060 5.33 -3.40 -29.47
CA PRO A 1060 4.28 -2.77 -28.67
C PRO A 1060 2.86 -3.11 -29.14
N GLU A 1061 2.66 -3.27 -30.45
CA GLU A 1061 1.37 -3.65 -31.04
C GLU A 1061 0.88 -5.04 -30.62
N GLN A 1062 1.78 -5.87 -30.07
CA GLN A 1062 1.48 -7.16 -29.46
C GLN A 1062 1.70 -7.17 -27.94
N GLY A 1063 1.90 -6.01 -27.29
CA GLY A 1063 2.11 -5.92 -25.85
C GLY A 1063 3.44 -6.49 -25.34
N ILE A 1064 4.42 -6.72 -26.22
CA ILE A 1064 5.74 -7.26 -25.87
C ILE A 1064 6.71 -6.12 -25.58
N PHE A 1065 7.30 -6.08 -24.40
CA PHE A 1065 8.23 -5.03 -23.95
C PHE A 1065 9.42 -5.60 -23.18
N GLY A 1066 10.53 -4.84 -23.13
CA GLY A 1066 11.68 -5.17 -22.28
C GLY A 1066 12.39 -6.47 -22.67
N THR A 1067 12.55 -6.75 -23.97
CA THR A 1067 13.13 -8.00 -24.49
C THR A 1067 14.66 -7.96 -24.43
N GLY A 1068 15.29 -8.69 -23.52
CA GLY A 1068 16.74 -8.74 -23.43
C GLY A 1068 17.21 -9.80 -22.44
N HIS A 1069 18.50 -9.77 -22.14
CA HIS A 1069 19.31 -10.82 -21.50
C HIS A 1069 19.02 -12.21 -22.05
N HIS A 1070 19.98 -12.75 -22.77
CA HIS A 1070 19.74 -13.91 -23.62
C HIS A 1070 20.94 -14.85 -23.67
N SER A 1071 20.66 -16.08 -24.08
CA SER A 1071 21.63 -17.08 -24.47
C SER A 1071 21.21 -17.70 -25.80
N VAL A 1072 22.17 -18.30 -26.50
CA VAL A 1072 21.98 -18.84 -27.85
C VAL A 1072 22.28 -20.33 -27.88
N LEU A 1073 21.34 -21.12 -28.40
CA LEU A 1073 21.43 -22.57 -28.48
C LEU A 1073 21.56 -23.04 -29.94
N PRO A 1074 22.71 -23.59 -30.36
CA PRO A 1074 22.77 -24.41 -31.56
C PRO A 1074 22.08 -25.76 -31.29
N LEU A 1075 21.16 -26.16 -32.17
CA LEU A 1075 20.49 -27.45 -32.02
C LEU A 1075 21.41 -28.59 -32.50
N PRO A 1076 21.63 -29.64 -31.68
CA PRO A 1076 22.52 -30.73 -32.04
C PRO A 1076 22.04 -31.43 -33.32
N ASN A 1077 23.00 -31.69 -34.22
CA ASN A 1077 22.77 -32.32 -35.53
C ASN A 1077 21.78 -31.59 -36.46
N LYS A 1078 21.53 -30.30 -36.22
CA LYS A 1078 20.70 -29.43 -37.07
C LYS A 1078 21.46 -28.13 -37.36
N ASN A 1079 21.34 -27.58 -38.57
CA ASN A 1079 21.79 -26.20 -38.85
C ASN A 1079 20.71 -25.20 -38.41
N GLU A 1080 20.24 -25.33 -37.17
CA GLU A 1080 19.17 -24.51 -36.59
C GLU A 1080 19.63 -23.94 -35.25
N TRP A 1081 19.27 -22.69 -35.00
CA TRP A 1081 19.62 -21.98 -33.77
C TRP A 1081 18.36 -21.46 -33.07
N ARG A 1082 18.46 -21.31 -31.75
CA ARG A 1082 17.44 -20.66 -30.92
C ARG A 1082 18.08 -19.58 -30.10
N ILE A 1083 17.33 -18.52 -29.85
CA ILE A 1083 17.64 -17.52 -28.82
C ILE A 1083 16.66 -17.72 -27.67
N VAL A 1084 17.18 -17.85 -26.46
CA VAL A 1084 16.40 -17.90 -25.23
C VAL A 1084 16.66 -16.59 -24.50
N TYR A 1085 15.61 -15.85 -24.14
CA TYR A 1085 15.71 -14.50 -23.60
C TYR A 1085 14.60 -14.24 -22.59
N HIS A 1086 14.62 -13.12 -21.88
CA HIS A 1086 13.47 -12.69 -21.09
C HIS A 1086 12.79 -11.45 -21.66
N ARG A 1087 11.52 -11.27 -21.29
CA ARG A 1087 10.77 -10.03 -21.50
C ARG A 1087 9.98 -9.66 -20.26
N PHE A 1088 9.40 -8.46 -20.24
CA PHE A 1088 8.37 -8.13 -19.24
C PHE A 1088 7.22 -9.11 -19.33
N LYS A 1089 6.71 -9.54 -18.16
CA LYS A 1089 5.55 -10.43 -18.11
C LYS A 1089 4.39 -9.85 -18.91
N PHE A 1090 3.92 -10.64 -19.86
CA PHE A 1090 2.83 -10.25 -20.73
C PHE A 1090 1.46 -10.37 -20.00
N PRO A 1091 0.48 -9.51 -20.27
CA PRO A 1091 0.52 -8.29 -21.11
C PRO A 1091 0.82 -7.00 -20.34
N ASP A 1092 0.86 -7.04 -19.01
CA ASP A 1092 0.60 -5.89 -18.15
C ASP A 1092 1.79 -5.44 -17.31
N ALA A 1093 2.89 -6.19 -17.23
CA ALA A 1093 4.02 -5.79 -16.39
C ALA A 1093 4.57 -4.41 -16.76
N VAL A 1094 4.46 -3.99 -18.03
CA VAL A 1094 4.83 -2.63 -18.49
C VAL A 1094 4.11 -1.51 -17.72
N THR A 1095 2.92 -1.77 -17.17
CA THR A 1095 2.16 -0.80 -16.37
C THR A 1095 2.71 -0.60 -14.97
N MET A 1096 3.53 -1.54 -14.49
CA MET A 1096 4.15 -1.48 -13.18
C MET A 1096 5.31 -0.48 -13.13
N GLY A 1097 5.53 0.28 -14.21
CA GLY A 1097 6.64 1.21 -14.34
C GLY A 1097 7.97 0.48 -14.18
N ARG A 1098 8.85 0.99 -13.31
CA ARG A 1098 10.16 0.36 -13.07
C ARG A 1098 10.06 -1.04 -12.44
N ASN A 1099 8.94 -1.40 -11.82
CA ASN A 1099 8.77 -2.72 -11.22
C ASN A 1099 8.58 -3.84 -12.26
N ALA A 1100 8.34 -3.48 -13.53
CA ALA A 1100 8.29 -4.41 -14.64
C ALA A 1100 9.58 -5.24 -14.77
N GLY A 1101 10.74 -4.62 -14.48
CA GLY A 1101 12.05 -5.30 -14.54
C GLY A 1101 12.32 -6.27 -13.38
N PHE A 1102 11.35 -6.47 -12.48
CA PHE A 1102 11.34 -7.54 -11.48
C PHE A 1102 10.26 -8.60 -11.78
N HIS A 1103 9.51 -8.48 -12.88
CA HIS A 1103 8.41 -9.38 -13.25
C HIS A 1103 8.59 -9.80 -14.70
N ARG A 1104 9.62 -10.61 -14.95
CA ARG A 1104 10.00 -11.06 -16.29
C ARG A 1104 9.67 -12.52 -16.53
N GLU A 1105 9.54 -12.90 -17.79
CA GLU A 1105 9.22 -14.26 -18.24
C GLU A 1105 10.22 -14.72 -19.32
N VAL A 1106 10.54 -16.02 -19.33
CA VAL A 1106 11.53 -16.62 -20.23
C VAL A 1106 10.87 -17.09 -21.52
N CYS A 1107 11.44 -16.65 -22.63
CA CYS A 1107 10.96 -16.84 -23.99
C CYS A 1107 11.99 -17.55 -24.87
N ILE A 1108 11.52 -18.20 -25.93
CA ILE A 1108 12.39 -18.82 -26.97
C ILE A 1108 11.89 -18.47 -28.36
N ASP A 1109 12.81 -18.07 -29.23
CA ASP A 1109 12.52 -17.80 -30.64
C ASP A 1109 13.61 -18.37 -31.56
N LYS A 1110 13.31 -18.45 -32.86
CA LYS A 1110 14.30 -18.84 -33.87
C LYS A 1110 15.35 -17.75 -34.03
N LEU A 1111 16.60 -18.16 -34.16
CA LEU A 1111 17.70 -17.31 -34.59
C LEU A 1111 18.16 -17.81 -35.95
N GLU A 1112 18.14 -16.93 -36.95
CA GLU A 1112 18.46 -17.25 -38.34
C GLU A 1112 19.58 -16.33 -38.84
N PHE A 1113 20.32 -16.83 -39.83
CA PHE A 1113 21.43 -16.10 -40.46
C PHE A 1113 21.14 -15.93 -41.94
N ASP A 1114 21.54 -14.79 -42.50
CA ASP A 1114 21.47 -14.53 -43.93
C ASP A 1114 22.63 -15.21 -44.70
N GLU A 1115 22.68 -15.01 -46.02
CA GLU A 1115 23.73 -15.54 -46.89
C GLU A 1115 25.15 -15.02 -46.58
N ASN A 1116 25.25 -13.91 -45.84
CA ASN A 1116 26.51 -13.30 -45.40
C ASN A 1116 26.87 -13.67 -43.95
N ASP A 1117 26.19 -14.67 -43.38
CA ASP A 1117 26.28 -15.09 -41.98
C ASP A 1117 26.00 -13.94 -40.98
N SER A 1118 25.16 -12.97 -41.35
CA SER A 1118 24.65 -11.92 -40.45
C SER A 1118 23.37 -12.39 -39.77
N ILE A 1119 23.11 -11.97 -38.53
CA ILE A 1119 21.90 -12.38 -37.80
C ILE A 1119 20.70 -11.64 -38.40
N ILE A 1120 19.67 -12.39 -38.80
CA ILE A 1120 18.38 -11.82 -39.21
C ILE A 1120 17.65 -11.34 -37.95
N LYS A 1121 17.11 -10.12 -37.98
CA LYS A 1121 16.37 -9.54 -36.86
C LYS A 1121 15.25 -10.48 -36.40
N ILE A 1122 15.30 -10.86 -35.12
CA ILE A 1122 14.31 -11.73 -34.48
C ILE A 1122 13.03 -10.93 -34.25
N VAL A 1123 11.90 -11.54 -34.62
CA VAL A 1123 10.57 -11.05 -34.30
C VAL A 1123 10.09 -11.82 -33.07
N PRO A 1124 9.97 -11.18 -31.88
CA PRO A 1124 9.51 -11.88 -30.69
C PRO A 1124 8.08 -12.38 -30.87
N THR A 1125 7.80 -13.58 -30.37
CA THR A 1125 6.49 -14.25 -30.51
C THR A 1125 5.75 -14.38 -29.17
N LEU A 1126 4.44 -14.58 -29.27
CA LEU A 1126 3.55 -15.02 -28.19
C LEU A 1126 3.25 -16.50 -28.41
#